data_AF-A0A418IED1-F1
#
_entry.id   AF-A0A418IED1-F1
#
_cell.length_a   1.000
_cell.length_b   1.000
_cell.length_c   1.000
_cell.angle_alpha   90.00
_cell.angle_beta   90.00
_cell.angle_gamma   90.00
#
_symmetry.space_group_name_H-M   'P 1'
#
loop_
_entity.id
_entity.type
_entity.pdbx_description
1 polymer ?
#
loop_
_entity_poly.entity_id
_entity_poly.type
_entity_poly.pdbx_seq_one_letter_code
_entity_poly.pdbx_strand_id
1 'polypeptide(L)'
;MSNTKQLDILYKLKKEVEKSKNARLVHIINQVIKKVFLEQYTATFVGHFSAGKSTLINLLLEENILPSSPVPTTSNTAIVSVAENPGIIANLSNQQYTLLNNYADVKKMNRENFDVESVEIKFPSDKFRKGFTLQDTPGVDSNVSSHQSSTEEFMYTSNVLFYTVDYNHVQSALNFQFMKQLNQAGVPVVFVINQIDKHNEDEISFDTFKSRVEKSITEWEIDLDKTFYVSKFNHEHNEIEALSDYLVEKDKNRESMEDYVSRIVKFITEEQLSYIKYEIQDLLDKLDIFEADFEQAYINFKQHQQVSEEAKLLNNPEELYEFLKQKRKAIIDNAYIMTHDTRETIRVYLESRTKDFTVGGLFKKKKKTQEEQHRRLNQALEQLQEKVNQEIRQPLREDMSFLTRFINDSEINEAILNQHYELPASLITDLYQTQITISNQYVLTFCDDLMKSLKQYIGKTSDPLFKEAINHAQADDIGIEQEDDYNDYEKFMEMRNLRESLETQNYLHYYIHIDDSLDKLIDRKEITYTPKANKVKSVHHSKSKTSTEPNHEDKTQNIKHALKIIQDVPLFEQTKQNIDDTLVRLDNKIVKIGVFGTFSAGKSSLINALLGDNYLVSSPNPTTAAMTELTYGHDSQITLKSAEQLLEEINQVFEVENITFDSIEALLNKNTNKLKASLEKNKLAFVNAVETHYDMYQDMLKYGLTHTISQDEIKQWSAEDEYATFVNTVHLKLPIDWLKDKIIVDSLGLHSNNQRHTNETEKVLTSADLILYVSYFNHSFTDNDKRFIEHMKAMNQLNENQAFKMIINATDLAETEDDLNAVIEYVGDALTQVNMDSDIFAVSSREALKTSDLGIERLKNSIEHFVKIESKNILQKQMIGQLKHISEAYEQMIEAFHNDKAEIKQRNQKLKNYDKTTIFKNNLLQIAEQRTSNEVDDQIYHLNERLKLQLLDEVKSIYNGQMTKNANFNEEKRQSTKLYLDQIHQRLYLEQSLLVERIKKYFHEQLHTEIAPLKQKLQQLHVFIEPEFDNSEIELDDPYLKIDLTHMIDALPKSLSKRNILQPKTQSTIQEQIAQETINLLAPCIANLRQAVNETVIQMLNNAENKFNQFENDAHSQIKELLSFEVDDAFIQQLQETNENLKPYM
;
A
#
# COMPACT_ATOMS: atom_id res chain seq x y z
N MET A 1 -34.30 11.49 -39.49
CA MET A 1 -34.10 10.60 -38.33
C MET A 1 -35.09 11.00 -37.26
N SER A 2 -35.68 10.04 -36.56
CA SER A 2 -36.32 10.31 -35.27
C SER A 2 -35.20 10.68 -34.29
N ASN A 3 -35.40 11.68 -33.41
CA ASN A 3 -34.42 12.15 -32.41
C ASN A 3 -33.22 13.02 -32.87
N THR A 4 -33.26 13.67 -34.05
CA THR A 4 -32.16 14.54 -34.54
C THR A 4 -31.79 15.68 -33.57
N LYS A 5 -32.76 16.24 -32.84
CA LYS A 5 -32.52 17.31 -31.85
C LYS A 5 -31.73 16.79 -30.64
N GLN A 6 -32.02 15.58 -30.18
CA GLN A 6 -31.33 14.93 -29.06
C GLN A 6 -29.90 14.53 -29.44
N LEU A 7 -29.70 14.02 -30.66
CA LEU A 7 -28.37 13.71 -31.19
C LEU A 7 -27.50 14.97 -31.34
N ASP A 8 -28.08 16.10 -31.74
CA ASP A 8 -27.37 17.40 -31.80
C ASP A 8 -26.86 17.88 -30.45
N ILE A 9 -27.69 17.76 -29.42
CA ILE A 9 -27.31 18.14 -28.05
C ILE A 9 -26.16 17.24 -27.55
N LEU A 10 -26.29 15.92 -27.72
CA LEU A 10 -25.27 14.95 -27.25
C LEU A 10 -23.95 15.09 -28.00
N TYR A 11 -23.99 15.35 -29.31
CA TYR A 11 -22.78 15.53 -30.10
C TYR A 11 -22.04 16.83 -29.75
N LYS A 12 -22.76 17.93 -29.52
CA LYS A 12 -22.17 19.19 -29.03
C LYS A 12 -21.53 18.99 -27.66
N LEU A 13 -22.20 18.27 -26.76
CA LEU A 13 -21.66 17.94 -25.44
C LEU A 13 -20.41 17.05 -25.56
N LYS A 14 -20.41 16.05 -26.44
CA LYS A 14 -19.24 15.21 -26.75
C LYS A 14 -18.04 16.06 -27.15
N LYS A 15 -18.20 16.94 -28.13
CA LYS A 15 -17.11 17.80 -28.65
C LYS A 15 -16.56 18.75 -27.59
N GLU A 16 -17.38 19.14 -26.63
CA GLU A 16 -16.92 19.93 -25.50
C GLU A 16 -16.13 19.07 -24.50
N VAL A 17 -16.63 17.88 -24.13
CA VAL A 17 -15.94 16.96 -23.22
C VAL A 17 -14.61 16.44 -23.80
N GLU A 18 -14.51 16.25 -25.12
CA GLU A 18 -13.27 15.85 -25.82
C GLU A 18 -12.12 16.85 -25.69
N LYS A 19 -12.40 18.12 -25.33
CA LYS A 19 -11.36 19.09 -24.99
C LYS A 19 -10.66 18.78 -23.66
N SER A 20 -11.15 17.81 -22.90
CA SER A 20 -10.48 17.21 -21.74
C SER A 20 -10.00 15.80 -22.03
N LYS A 21 -9.05 15.30 -21.23
CA LYS A 21 -8.65 13.88 -21.24
C LYS A 21 -9.65 12.96 -20.53
N ASN A 22 -10.90 13.38 -20.32
CA ASN A 22 -11.95 12.55 -19.74
C ASN A 22 -12.48 11.51 -20.73
N ALA A 23 -11.64 10.53 -21.06
CA ALA A 23 -11.99 9.44 -21.96
C ALA A 23 -13.24 8.69 -21.47
N ARG A 24 -13.44 8.58 -20.15
CA ARG A 24 -14.62 7.96 -19.52
C ARG A 24 -15.93 8.65 -19.95
N LEU A 25 -16.04 9.97 -19.78
CA LEU A 25 -17.28 10.66 -20.15
C LEU A 25 -17.48 10.74 -21.66
N VAL A 26 -16.42 10.89 -22.45
CA VAL A 26 -16.52 10.79 -23.92
C VAL A 26 -17.06 9.42 -24.33
N HIS A 27 -16.56 8.34 -23.70
CA HIS A 27 -17.05 6.99 -23.94
C HIS A 27 -18.53 6.85 -23.58
N ILE A 28 -18.95 7.33 -22.39
CA ILE A 28 -20.36 7.33 -21.97
C ILE A 28 -21.24 8.08 -22.97
N ILE A 29 -20.83 9.27 -23.41
CA ILE A 29 -21.58 10.06 -24.41
C ILE A 29 -21.69 9.29 -25.73
N ASN A 30 -20.63 8.61 -26.17
CA ASN A 30 -20.66 7.78 -27.38
C ASN A 30 -21.68 6.62 -27.24
N GLN A 31 -21.74 5.95 -26.09
CA GLN A 31 -22.74 4.89 -25.85
C GLN A 31 -24.16 5.45 -25.83
N VAL A 32 -24.36 6.63 -25.25
CA VAL A 32 -25.65 7.31 -25.22
C VAL A 32 -26.07 7.76 -26.63
N ILE A 33 -25.15 8.32 -27.44
CA ILE A 33 -25.39 8.64 -28.86
C ILE A 33 -25.80 7.38 -29.63
N LYS A 34 -25.07 6.27 -29.43
CA LYS A 34 -25.38 4.98 -30.06
C LYS A 34 -26.77 4.48 -29.68
N LYS A 35 -27.11 4.51 -28.38
CA LYS A 35 -28.44 4.12 -27.87
C LYS A 35 -29.56 4.97 -28.47
N VAL A 36 -29.39 6.30 -28.52
CA VAL A 36 -30.38 7.24 -29.08
C VAL A 36 -30.54 7.03 -30.59
N PHE A 37 -29.44 6.80 -31.30
CA PHE A 37 -29.44 6.53 -32.74
C PHE A 37 -30.12 5.19 -33.09
N LEU A 38 -29.90 4.16 -32.27
CA LEU A 38 -30.47 2.81 -32.44
C LEU A 38 -31.86 2.64 -31.80
N GLU A 39 -32.38 3.67 -31.13
CA GLU A 39 -33.66 3.67 -30.40
C GLU A 39 -33.76 2.52 -29.35
N GLN A 40 -32.66 2.30 -28.62
CA GLN A 40 -32.53 1.18 -27.68
C GLN A 40 -33.20 1.43 -26.32
N TYR A 41 -33.91 0.42 -25.82
CA TYR A 41 -34.41 0.33 -24.45
C TYR A 41 -33.68 -0.80 -23.72
N THR A 42 -32.88 -0.45 -22.72
CA THR A 42 -31.87 -1.30 -22.08
C THR A 42 -32.30 -1.72 -20.68
N ALA A 43 -32.36 -3.02 -20.46
CA ALA A 43 -32.53 -3.68 -19.17
C ALA A 43 -31.21 -4.35 -18.76
N THR A 44 -30.65 -3.93 -17.63
CA THR A 44 -29.28 -4.28 -17.24
C THR A 44 -29.27 -5.17 -16.01
N PHE A 45 -28.56 -6.29 -16.06
CA PHE A 45 -28.39 -7.22 -14.94
C PHE A 45 -27.04 -6.98 -14.28
N VAL A 46 -27.08 -6.57 -13.01
CA VAL A 46 -25.92 -6.20 -12.19
C VAL A 46 -25.91 -7.04 -10.93
N GLY A 47 -24.75 -7.37 -10.34
CA GLY A 47 -24.72 -8.20 -9.14
C GLY A 47 -23.39 -8.90 -8.93
N HIS A 48 -23.22 -9.55 -7.77
CA HIS A 48 -21.96 -10.18 -7.34
C HIS A 48 -21.35 -11.12 -8.41
N PHE A 49 -20.05 -11.34 -8.36
CA PHE A 49 -19.40 -12.33 -9.24
C PHE A 49 -20.06 -13.70 -9.04
N SER A 50 -20.33 -14.44 -10.11
CA SER A 50 -21.05 -15.73 -10.07
C SER A 50 -22.49 -15.71 -9.53
N ALA A 51 -23.14 -14.55 -9.42
CA ALA A 51 -24.57 -14.45 -9.06
C ALA A 51 -25.55 -15.06 -10.11
N GLY A 52 -25.05 -15.62 -11.22
CA GLY A 52 -25.85 -16.32 -12.24
C GLY A 52 -26.56 -15.41 -13.26
N LYS A 53 -26.09 -14.18 -13.48
CA LYS A 53 -26.68 -13.15 -14.36
C LYS A 53 -26.84 -13.59 -15.83
N SER A 54 -25.76 -14.04 -16.47
CA SER A 54 -25.78 -14.53 -17.87
C SER A 54 -26.71 -15.72 -18.04
N THR A 55 -26.74 -16.61 -17.04
CA THR A 55 -27.64 -17.77 -17.01
C THR A 55 -29.09 -17.31 -16.94
N LEU A 56 -29.38 -16.31 -16.10
CA LEU A 56 -30.72 -15.74 -15.96
C LEU A 56 -31.19 -15.05 -17.25
N ILE A 57 -30.31 -14.30 -17.92
CA ILE A 57 -30.63 -13.67 -19.21
C ILE A 57 -30.98 -14.70 -20.28
N ASN A 58 -30.21 -15.80 -20.39
CA ASN A 58 -30.51 -16.88 -21.32
C ASN A 58 -31.88 -17.53 -21.04
N LEU A 59 -32.23 -17.71 -19.77
CA LEU A 59 -33.55 -18.24 -19.38
C LEU A 59 -34.69 -17.29 -19.79
N LEU A 60 -34.51 -15.98 -19.57
CA LEU A 60 -35.53 -14.96 -19.90
C LEU A 60 -35.72 -14.78 -21.42
N LEU A 61 -34.64 -14.98 -22.18
CA LEU A 61 -34.64 -14.98 -23.65
C LEU A 61 -35.16 -16.28 -24.26
N GLU A 62 -35.24 -17.35 -23.47
CA GLU A 62 -35.55 -18.72 -23.93
C GLU A 62 -34.54 -19.27 -24.96
N GLU A 63 -33.32 -18.70 -24.97
CA GLU A 63 -32.22 -19.05 -25.88
C GLU A 63 -30.86 -19.01 -25.17
N ASN A 64 -29.95 -19.91 -25.54
CA ASN A 64 -28.57 -19.93 -25.02
C ASN A 64 -27.65 -19.03 -25.84
N ILE A 65 -27.75 -17.72 -25.61
CA ILE A 65 -27.02 -16.69 -26.37
C ILE A 65 -25.70 -16.30 -25.69
N LEU A 66 -25.72 -16.17 -24.35
CA LEU A 66 -24.55 -15.81 -23.54
C LEU A 66 -23.80 -17.05 -23.02
N PRO A 67 -22.47 -17.03 -22.87
CA PRO A 67 -21.73 -18.12 -22.25
C PRO A 67 -21.88 -18.10 -20.73
N SER A 68 -21.92 -19.29 -20.11
CA SER A 68 -21.81 -19.49 -18.66
C SER A 68 -20.47 -20.16 -18.35
N SER A 69 -19.49 -19.44 -17.80
CA SER A 69 -18.15 -19.95 -17.42
C SER A 69 -17.83 -19.62 -15.95
N PRO A 70 -17.12 -20.48 -15.19
CA PRO A 70 -16.78 -20.26 -13.78
C PRO A 70 -15.55 -19.37 -13.57
N VAL A 71 -14.65 -19.32 -14.55
CA VAL A 71 -13.56 -18.33 -14.66
C VAL A 71 -14.21 -16.96 -14.81
N PRO A 72 -13.61 -15.86 -14.31
CA PRO A 72 -14.03 -14.52 -14.70
C PRO A 72 -14.21 -14.48 -16.22
N THR A 73 -15.47 -14.47 -16.68
CA THR A 73 -15.75 -14.07 -18.06
C THR A 73 -15.21 -12.66 -18.10
N THR A 74 -14.10 -12.51 -18.82
CA THR A 74 -13.37 -11.27 -19.05
C THR A 74 -14.31 -10.09 -18.93
N SER A 75 -13.89 -9.04 -18.22
CA SER A 75 -14.56 -7.78 -17.84
C SER A 75 -15.40 -7.07 -18.92
N ASN A 76 -15.54 -7.68 -20.08
CA ASN A 76 -16.28 -7.35 -21.26
C ASN A 76 -17.78 -7.49 -20.99
N THR A 77 -18.51 -6.46 -21.35
CA THR A 77 -19.97 -6.43 -21.18
C THR A 77 -20.67 -7.08 -22.36
N ALA A 78 -21.64 -7.96 -22.09
CA ALA A 78 -22.42 -8.58 -23.15
C ALA A 78 -23.76 -7.84 -23.33
N ILE A 79 -24.02 -7.40 -24.57
CA ILE A 79 -25.18 -6.60 -24.92
C ILE A 79 -26.00 -7.38 -25.95
N VAL A 80 -27.15 -7.89 -25.55
CA VAL A 80 -28.03 -8.70 -26.40
C VAL A 80 -29.19 -7.84 -26.87
N SER A 81 -29.23 -7.50 -28.17
CA SER A 81 -30.21 -6.55 -28.74
C SER A 81 -31.10 -7.19 -29.79
N VAL A 82 -32.41 -6.90 -29.70
CA VAL A 82 -33.41 -7.37 -30.66
C VAL A 82 -33.31 -6.60 -31.97
N ALA A 83 -32.98 -7.31 -33.05
CA ALA A 83 -32.77 -6.76 -34.39
C ALA A 83 -33.27 -7.71 -35.50
N GLU A 84 -33.51 -7.17 -36.69
CA GLU A 84 -34.01 -7.96 -37.84
C GLU A 84 -32.97 -8.92 -38.42
N ASN A 85 -31.68 -8.54 -38.40
CA ASN A 85 -30.59 -9.34 -38.92
C ASN A 85 -29.67 -9.77 -37.76
N PRO A 86 -29.38 -11.09 -37.61
CA PRO A 86 -28.48 -11.56 -36.58
C PRO A 86 -27.03 -11.17 -36.88
N GLY A 87 -26.22 -11.03 -35.83
CA GLY A 87 -24.80 -10.73 -35.97
C GLY A 87 -24.11 -10.50 -34.63
N ILE A 88 -22.80 -10.71 -34.58
CA ILE A 88 -21.98 -10.48 -33.39
C ILE A 88 -20.98 -9.38 -33.72
N ILE A 89 -20.92 -8.36 -32.86
CA ILE A 89 -20.01 -7.24 -32.96
C ILE A 89 -19.15 -7.24 -31.71
N ALA A 90 -17.84 -7.40 -31.86
CA ALA A 90 -16.90 -7.14 -30.78
C ALA A 90 -16.45 -5.68 -30.87
N ASN A 91 -16.75 -4.90 -29.83
CA ASN A 91 -16.23 -3.55 -29.65
C ASN A 91 -14.87 -3.67 -28.94
N LEU A 92 -13.88 -2.96 -29.47
CA LEU A 92 -12.49 -2.98 -29.05
C LEU A 92 -12.08 -1.58 -28.61
N SER A 93 -11.01 -1.53 -27.82
CA SER A 93 -10.35 -0.28 -27.42
C SER A 93 -9.98 0.59 -28.64
N ASN A 94 -9.86 1.90 -28.43
CA ASN A 94 -9.60 2.90 -29.48
C ASN A 94 -10.73 3.03 -30.52
N GLN A 95 -11.99 2.84 -30.10
CA GLN A 95 -13.18 3.04 -30.94
C GLN A 95 -13.18 2.13 -32.18
N GLN A 96 -12.63 0.93 -32.04
CA GLN A 96 -12.62 -0.06 -33.13
C GLN A 96 -13.72 -1.09 -32.89
N TYR A 97 -14.22 -1.67 -33.98
CA TYR A 97 -15.09 -2.83 -33.87
C TYR A 97 -14.82 -3.82 -34.99
N THR A 98 -15.17 -5.08 -34.75
CA THR A 98 -15.11 -6.12 -35.76
C THR A 98 -16.36 -6.98 -35.74
N LEU A 99 -16.73 -7.49 -36.91
CA LEU A 99 -17.83 -8.43 -37.07
C LEU A 99 -17.30 -9.84 -36.86
N LEU A 100 -17.95 -10.58 -35.97
CA LEU A 100 -17.60 -11.96 -35.64
C LEU A 100 -18.69 -12.92 -36.11
N ASN A 101 -18.28 -14.12 -36.46
CA ASN A 101 -19.19 -15.18 -36.88
C ASN A 101 -19.79 -15.94 -35.68
N ASN A 102 -19.05 -16.04 -34.57
CA ASN A 102 -19.45 -16.77 -33.37
C ASN A 102 -18.75 -16.21 -32.12
N TYR A 103 -19.26 -16.55 -30.93
CA TYR A 103 -18.69 -16.12 -29.65
C TYR A 103 -17.31 -16.72 -29.36
N ALA A 104 -16.97 -17.89 -29.93
CA ALA A 104 -15.65 -18.51 -29.70
C ALA A 104 -14.51 -17.67 -30.28
N ASP A 105 -14.77 -16.83 -31.28
CA ASP A 105 -13.80 -15.88 -31.81
C ASP A 105 -13.54 -14.71 -30.84
N VAL A 106 -14.50 -14.33 -29.99
CA VAL A 106 -14.28 -13.36 -28.88
C VAL A 106 -13.25 -13.91 -27.88
N LYS A 107 -13.38 -15.18 -27.49
CA LYS A 107 -12.44 -15.83 -26.56
C LYS A 107 -11.02 -15.88 -27.13
N LYS A 108 -10.87 -16.08 -28.45
CA LYS A 108 -9.56 -16.04 -29.13
C LYS A 108 -8.99 -14.63 -29.14
N MET A 109 -9.81 -13.61 -29.38
CA MET A 109 -9.36 -12.21 -29.36
C MET A 109 -8.81 -11.81 -27.99
N ASN A 110 -9.52 -12.13 -26.90
CA ASN A 110 -9.04 -11.87 -25.54
C ASN A 110 -7.69 -12.55 -25.27
N ARG A 111 -7.50 -13.80 -25.72
CA ARG A 111 -6.22 -14.54 -25.62
C ARG A 111 -5.09 -13.96 -26.48
N GLU A 112 -5.43 -13.29 -27.58
CA GLU A 112 -4.47 -12.60 -28.46
C GLU A 112 -4.14 -11.18 -27.98
N ASN A 113 -4.49 -10.84 -26.73
CA ASN A 113 -4.35 -9.52 -26.11
C ASN A 113 -5.08 -8.40 -26.86
N PHE A 114 -6.18 -8.73 -27.55
CA PHE A 114 -7.15 -7.70 -27.94
C PHE A 114 -8.00 -7.37 -26.72
N ASP A 115 -7.97 -6.10 -26.33
CA ASP A 115 -8.82 -5.58 -25.26
C ASP A 115 -10.23 -5.35 -25.84
N VAL A 116 -11.14 -6.26 -25.51
CA VAL A 116 -12.52 -6.27 -25.98
C VAL A 116 -13.40 -5.63 -24.91
N GLU A 117 -13.87 -4.41 -25.15
CA GLU A 117 -14.67 -3.65 -24.17
C GLU A 117 -16.08 -4.25 -24.00
N SER A 118 -16.71 -4.64 -25.10
CA SER A 118 -18.06 -5.23 -25.07
C SER A 118 -18.36 -6.09 -26.30
N VAL A 119 -19.29 -7.04 -26.12
CA VAL A 119 -19.79 -7.91 -27.19
C VAL A 119 -21.26 -7.63 -27.42
N GLU A 120 -21.61 -7.09 -28.57
CA GLU A 120 -23.00 -6.86 -28.97
C GLU A 120 -23.49 -8.02 -29.83
N ILE A 121 -24.52 -8.71 -29.35
CA ILE A 121 -25.18 -9.81 -30.03
C ILE A 121 -26.54 -9.33 -30.51
N LYS A 122 -26.70 -9.27 -31.83
CA LYS A 122 -27.96 -8.99 -32.50
C LYS A 122 -28.67 -10.30 -32.76
N PHE A 123 -29.92 -10.40 -32.32
CA PHE A 123 -30.73 -11.59 -32.53
C PHE A 123 -32.18 -11.20 -32.86
N PRO A 124 -32.89 -11.99 -33.68
CA PRO A 124 -34.32 -11.82 -33.89
C PRO A 124 -35.11 -12.32 -32.67
N SER A 125 -36.18 -11.62 -32.31
CA SER A 125 -37.08 -12.05 -31.22
C SER A 125 -38.52 -11.74 -31.58
N ASP A 126 -39.42 -12.69 -31.31
CA ASP A 126 -40.87 -12.50 -31.39
C ASP A 126 -41.47 -12.02 -30.05
N LYS A 127 -40.70 -12.12 -28.95
CA LYS A 127 -41.14 -11.81 -27.58
C LYS A 127 -41.00 -10.32 -27.24
N PHE A 128 -39.94 -9.69 -27.73
CA PHE A 128 -39.60 -8.30 -27.43
C PHE A 128 -39.61 -7.43 -28.69
N ARG A 129 -39.94 -6.14 -28.57
CA ARG A 129 -40.00 -5.18 -29.68
C ARG A 129 -38.58 -4.79 -30.13
N LYS A 130 -38.43 -4.40 -31.39
CA LYS A 130 -37.17 -3.91 -31.96
C LYS A 130 -36.52 -2.83 -31.07
N GLY A 131 -35.22 -2.95 -30.85
CA GLY A 131 -34.46 -2.07 -29.97
C GLY A 131 -34.54 -2.43 -28.47
N PHE A 132 -35.22 -3.50 -28.08
CA PHE A 132 -35.08 -4.01 -26.70
C PHE A 132 -33.69 -4.64 -26.54
N THR A 133 -33.01 -4.30 -25.45
CA THR A 133 -31.62 -4.68 -25.19
C THR A 133 -31.48 -5.21 -23.77
N LEU A 134 -30.92 -6.40 -23.62
CA LEU A 134 -30.50 -6.96 -22.34
C LEU A 134 -29.00 -6.80 -22.20
N GLN A 135 -28.55 -6.30 -21.07
CA GLN A 135 -27.14 -6.05 -20.80
C GLN A 135 -26.69 -6.86 -19.59
N ASP A 136 -25.70 -7.72 -19.80
CA ASP A 136 -25.05 -8.52 -18.76
C ASP A 136 -23.74 -7.85 -18.36
N THR A 137 -23.64 -7.44 -17.10
CA THR A 137 -22.48 -6.70 -16.60
C THR A 137 -21.51 -7.60 -15.84
N PRO A 138 -20.22 -7.25 -15.76
CA PRO A 138 -19.29 -7.82 -14.79
C PRO A 138 -19.79 -7.68 -13.34
N GLY A 139 -19.19 -8.47 -12.42
CA GLY A 139 -19.57 -8.47 -11.00
C GLY A 139 -19.24 -7.17 -10.26
N VAL A 140 -20.02 -6.80 -9.23
CA VAL A 140 -19.85 -5.54 -8.46
C VAL A 140 -18.92 -5.62 -7.24
N ASP A 141 -18.26 -6.75 -7.00
CA ASP A 141 -17.59 -7.05 -5.71
C ASP A 141 -16.09 -6.76 -5.69
N SER A 142 -15.59 -6.16 -6.75
CA SER A 142 -14.19 -5.80 -6.87
C SER A 142 -13.96 -4.42 -6.27
N ASN A 143 -13.16 -4.35 -5.21
CA ASN A 143 -12.62 -3.12 -4.62
C ASN A 143 -11.60 -2.40 -5.56
N VAL A 144 -11.48 -2.77 -6.84
CA VAL A 144 -10.75 -1.95 -7.83
C VAL A 144 -11.56 -0.73 -8.25
N SER A 145 -10.90 0.42 -8.17
CA SER A 145 -11.22 1.64 -8.90
C SER A 145 -11.41 1.45 -10.42
N SER A 146 -10.97 0.33 -11.03
CA SER A 146 -11.16 0.01 -12.44
C SER A 146 -12.50 -0.66 -12.78
N HIS A 147 -13.25 -1.17 -11.80
CA HIS A 147 -14.58 -1.75 -12.01
C HIS A 147 -15.73 -0.81 -11.62
N GLN A 148 -15.40 0.27 -10.92
CA GLN A 148 -16.32 1.37 -10.67
C GLN A 148 -16.75 2.03 -11.99
N SER A 149 -15.82 2.20 -12.94
CA SER A 149 -16.08 2.78 -14.26
C SER A 149 -17.01 1.93 -15.14
N SER A 150 -16.81 0.60 -15.22
CA SER A 150 -17.71 -0.29 -15.97
C SER A 150 -19.08 -0.36 -15.32
N THR A 151 -19.16 -0.55 -14.01
CA THR A 151 -20.42 -0.62 -13.27
C THR A 151 -21.25 0.65 -13.47
N GLU A 152 -20.61 1.82 -13.46
CA GLU A 152 -21.24 3.13 -13.70
C GLU A 152 -21.68 3.33 -15.16
N GLU A 153 -20.90 2.88 -16.15
CA GLU A 153 -21.23 3.01 -17.58
C GLU A 153 -22.60 2.42 -17.93
N PHE A 154 -22.94 1.28 -17.32
CA PHE A 154 -24.22 0.63 -17.54
C PHE A 154 -25.35 1.34 -16.81
N MET A 155 -25.10 1.96 -15.66
CA MET A 155 -26.13 2.76 -14.97
C MET A 155 -26.70 3.85 -15.88
N TYR A 156 -25.85 4.51 -16.68
CA TYR A 156 -26.28 5.62 -17.53
C TYR A 156 -26.95 5.18 -18.83
N THR A 157 -26.63 3.98 -19.31
CA THR A 157 -27.29 3.42 -20.51
C THR A 157 -28.56 2.63 -20.18
N SER A 158 -28.77 2.29 -18.90
CA SER A 158 -29.93 1.55 -18.40
C SER A 158 -31.20 2.39 -18.33
N ASN A 159 -32.33 1.80 -18.75
CA ASN A 159 -33.66 2.30 -18.44
C ASN A 159 -34.22 1.64 -17.16
N VAL A 160 -33.80 0.39 -16.88
CA VAL A 160 -34.14 -0.37 -15.67
C VAL A 160 -32.98 -1.30 -15.31
N LEU A 161 -32.72 -1.48 -14.01
CA LEU A 161 -31.60 -2.26 -13.50
C LEU A 161 -32.10 -3.42 -12.63
N PHE A 162 -31.63 -4.64 -12.92
CA PHE A 162 -31.90 -5.88 -12.20
C PHE A 162 -30.70 -6.25 -11.34
N TYR A 163 -30.80 -5.94 -10.03
CA TYR A 163 -29.74 -6.24 -9.09
C TYR A 163 -29.87 -7.69 -8.59
N THR A 164 -28.99 -8.57 -9.06
CA THR A 164 -29.04 -10.02 -8.90
C THR A 164 -28.05 -10.48 -7.83
N VAL A 165 -28.53 -11.22 -6.83
CA VAL A 165 -27.72 -11.73 -5.72
C VAL A 165 -27.89 -13.24 -5.55
N ASP A 166 -26.86 -13.92 -5.05
CA ASP A 166 -26.93 -15.31 -4.62
C ASP A 166 -27.79 -15.44 -3.35
N TYR A 167 -28.63 -16.47 -3.29
CA TYR A 167 -29.46 -16.85 -2.14
C TYR A 167 -28.73 -16.77 -0.78
N ASN A 168 -27.47 -17.20 -0.70
CA ASN A 168 -26.70 -17.22 0.55
C ASN A 168 -26.11 -15.85 0.93
N HIS A 169 -26.06 -14.89 0.01
CA HIS A 169 -25.40 -13.58 0.20
C HIS A 169 -26.37 -12.39 0.15
N VAL A 170 -27.68 -12.64 0.18
CA VAL A 170 -28.72 -11.60 0.06
C VAL A 170 -28.63 -10.52 1.13
N GLN A 171 -28.19 -10.86 2.35
CA GLN A 171 -28.19 -9.94 3.50
C GLN A 171 -26.91 -9.11 3.67
N SER A 172 -26.01 -9.09 2.69
CA SER A 172 -24.81 -8.26 2.75
C SER A 172 -25.16 -6.77 2.80
N ALA A 173 -24.61 -6.04 3.77
CA ALA A 173 -24.77 -4.59 3.89
C ALA A 173 -24.27 -3.84 2.64
N LEU A 174 -23.26 -4.39 1.95
CA LEU A 174 -22.72 -3.84 0.71
C LEU A 174 -23.76 -3.80 -0.42
N ASN A 175 -24.58 -4.87 -0.55
CA ASN A 175 -25.67 -4.95 -1.53
C ASN A 175 -26.67 -3.80 -1.34
N PHE A 176 -27.06 -3.58 -0.09
CA PHE A 176 -28.04 -2.56 0.28
C PHE A 176 -27.50 -1.14 0.09
N GLN A 177 -26.22 -0.91 0.43
CA GLN A 177 -25.55 0.36 0.18
C GLN A 177 -25.49 0.69 -1.31
N PHE A 178 -25.14 -0.29 -2.15
CA PHE A 178 -25.05 -0.09 -3.60
C PHE A 178 -26.42 0.18 -4.23
N MET A 179 -27.46 -0.58 -3.86
CA MET A 179 -28.83 -0.29 -4.32
C MET A 179 -29.29 1.12 -3.91
N LYS A 180 -28.93 1.59 -2.71
CA LYS A 180 -29.22 2.95 -2.26
C LYS A 180 -28.51 4.02 -3.12
N GLN A 181 -27.31 3.75 -3.62
CA GLN A 181 -26.62 4.65 -4.57
C GLN A 181 -27.35 4.71 -5.92
N LEU A 182 -27.84 3.57 -6.42
CA LEU A 182 -28.64 3.51 -7.66
C LEU A 182 -29.94 4.32 -7.55
N ASN A 183 -30.61 4.26 -6.40
CA ASN A 183 -31.78 5.09 -6.13
C ASN A 183 -31.47 6.59 -6.16
N GLN A 184 -30.30 7.01 -5.66
CA GLN A 184 -29.86 8.42 -5.72
C GLN A 184 -29.59 8.90 -7.16
N ALA A 185 -29.14 8.00 -8.04
CA ALA A 185 -28.97 8.27 -9.47
C ALA A 185 -30.30 8.33 -10.25
N GLY A 186 -31.43 8.04 -9.60
CA GLY A 186 -32.76 8.06 -10.21
C GLY A 186 -33.01 6.92 -11.20
N VAL A 187 -32.26 5.82 -11.09
CA VAL A 187 -32.45 4.62 -11.94
C VAL A 187 -33.40 3.65 -11.23
N PRO A 188 -34.47 3.16 -11.88
CA PRO A 188 -35.36 2.15 -11.30
C PRO A 188 -34.62 0.83 -11.05
N VAL A 189 -34.74 0.29 -9.82
CA VAL A 189 -34.07 -0.95 -9.39
C VAL A 189 -35.09 -2.07 -9.14
N VAL A 190 -34.82 -3.25 -9.71
CA VAL A 190 -35.52 -4.51 -9.45
C VAL A 190 -34.55 -5.44 -8.75
N PHE A 191 -34.94 -6.00 -7.61
CA PHE A 191 -34.08 -6.90 -6.83
C PHE A 191 -34.37 -8.36 -7.17
N VAL A 192 -33.33 -9.12 -7.57
CA VAL A 192 -33.46 -10.51 -8.01
C VAL A 192 -32.62 -11.41 -7.12
N ILE A 193 -33.26 -12.32 -6.41
CA ILE A 193 -32.59 -13.32 -5.57
C ILE A 193 -32.54 -14.62 -6.37
N ASN A 194 -31.33 -14.99 -6.80
CA ASN A 194 -31.08 -16.13 -7.66
C ASN A 194 -30.57 -17.35 -6.87
N GLN A 195 -30.61 -18.53 -7.49
CA GLN A 195 -30.16 -19.81 -6.92
C GLN A 195 -30.97 -20.25 -5.69
N ILE A 196 -32.28 -19.98 -5.69
CA ILE A 196 -33.18 -20.38 -4.59
C ILE A 196 -33.28 -21.91 -4.42
N ASP A 197 -32.79 -22.70 -5.36
CA ASP A 197 -32.65 -24.16 -5.24
C ASP A 197 -31.67 -24.59 -4.14
N LYS A 198 -30.81 -23.67 -3.67
CA LYS A 198 -29.97 -23.88 -2.47
C LYS A 198 -30.75 -23.80 -1.17
N HIS A 199 -32.01 -23.40 -1.19
CA HIS A 199 -32.83 -23.28 0.00
C HIS A 199 -33.03 -24.63 0.69
N ASN A 200 -32.92 -24.63 2.02
CA ASN A 200 -33.19 -25.78 2.85
C ASN A 200 -34.33 -25.46 3.85
N GLU A 201 -35.51 -26.01 3.60
CA GLU A 201 -36.72 -25.77 4.40
C GLU A 201 -36.56 -26.27 5.85
N ASP A 202 -35.69 -27.25 6.09
CA ASP A 202 -35.41 -27.80 7.43
C ASP A 202 -34.60 -26.82 8.31
N GLU A 203 -33.89 -25.86 7.71
CA GLU A 203 -33.11 -24.85 8.44
C GLU A 203 -33.95 -23.61 8.76
N ILE A 204 -34.57 -23.02 7.73
CA ILE A 204 -35.50 -21.88 7.86
C ILE A 204 -36.61 -22.04 6.84
N SER A 205 -37.85 -21.68 7.17
CA SER A 205 -38.93 -21.67 6.18
C SER A 205 -38.74 -20.56 5.15
N PHE A 206 -39.14 -20.77 3.89
CA PHE A 206 -39.03 -19.75 2.84
C PHE A 206 -39.75 -18.42 3.17
N ASP A 207 -40.93 -18.47 3.80
CA ASP A 207 -41.68 -17.28 4.23
C ASP A 207 -40.91 -16.43 5.25
N THR A 208 -40.24 -17.09 6.20
CA THR A 208 -39.39 -16.42 7.19
C THR A 208 -38.18 -15.75 6.51
N PHE A 209 -37.58 -16.41 5.52
CA PHE A 209 -36.51 -15.82 4.73
C PHE A 209 -36.97 -14.56 4.00
N LYS A 210 -38.11 -14.62 3.28
CA LYS A 210 -38.70 -13.47 2.57
C LYS A 210 -38.98 -12.28 3.49
N SER A 211 -39.60 -12.54 4.65
CA SER A 211 -39.86 -11.49 5.65
C SER A 211 -38.59 -10.80 6.15
N ARG A 212 -37.47 -11.53 6.31
CA ARG A 212 -36.18 -10.94 6.71
C ARG A 212 -35.62 -10.04 5.62
N VAL A 213 -35.71 -10.44 4.35
CA VAL A 213 -35.26 -9.62 3.22
C VAL A 213 -36.06 -8.33 3.13
N GLU A 214 -37.39 -8.41 3.19
CA GLU A 214 -38.29 -7.23 3.15
C GLU A 214 -38.01 -6.26 4.31
N LYS A 215 -37.74 -6.81 5.50
CA LYS A 215 -37.36 -6.02 6.66
C LYS A 215 -36.06 -5.25 6.41
N SER A 216 -35.03 -5.89 5.86
CA SER A 216 -33.75 -5.22 5.54
C SER A 216 -33.91 -4.13 4.46
N ILE A 217 -34.69 -4.37 3.41
CA ILE A 217 -34.99 -3.37 2.38
C ILE A 217 -35.63 -2.11 3.00
N THR A 218 -36.58 -2.33 3.91
CA THR A 218 -37.28 -1.24 4.61
C THR A 218 -36.35 -0.47 5.55
N GLU A 219 -35.51 -1.18 6.33
CA GLU A 219 -34.54 -0.58 7.26
C GLU A 219 -33.50 0.29 6.54
N TRP A 220 -33.11 -0.08 5.33
CA TRP A 220 -32.14 0.67 4.52
C TRP A 220 -32.76 1.80 3.68
N GLU A 221 -34.09 1.96 3.71
CA GLU A 221 -34.85 2.94 2.91
C GLU A 221 -34.58 2.79 1.40
N ILE A 222 -34.54 1.55 0.91
CA ILE A 222 -34.31 1.26 -0.50
C ILE A 222 -35.64 1.28 -1.24
N ASP A 223 -35.71 2.05 -2.32
CA ASP A 223 -36.90 2.15 -3.17
C ASP A 223 -36.78 1.15 -4.32
N LEU A 224 -37.52 0.04 -4.25
CA LEU A 224 -37.50 -1.01 -5.26
C LEU A 224 -38.79 -0.99 -6.09
N ASP A 225 -38.66 -1.15 -7.40
CA ASP A 225 -39.82 -1.35 -8.29
C ASP A 225 -40.47 -2.71 -8.02
N LYS A 226 -39.64 -3.76 -7.86
CA LYS A 226 -40.09 -5.13 -7.52
C LYS A 226 -38.97 -6.01 -6.98
N THR A 227 -39.34 -7.11 -6.31
CA THR A 227 -38.44 -8.20 -5.89
C THR A 227 -38.89 -9.53 -6.50
N PHE A 228 -37.95 -10.34 -6.99
CA PHE A 228 -38.20 -11.66 -7.57
C PHE A 228 -37.27 -12.73 -6.97
N TYR A 229 -37.79 -13.94 -6.78
CA TYR A 229 -37.07 -15.12 -6.32
C TYR A 229 -36.96 -16.14 -7.46
N VAL A 230 -35.76 -16.43 -7.95
CA VAL A 230 -35.56 -17.20 -9.19
C VAL A 230 -34.48 -18.29 -9.06
N SER A 231 -34.60 -19.33 -9.88
CA SER A 231 -33.53 -20.32 -10.10
C SER A 231 -33.58 -20.88 -11.52
N LYS A 232 -32.42 -21.37 -11.99
CA LYS A 232 -32.32 -22.21 -13.20
C LYS A 232 -32.98 -23.58 -12.99
N PHE A 233 -32.89 -24.11 -11.78
CA PHE A 233 -33.45 -25.42 -11.44
C PHE A 233 -34.90 -25.29 -11.00
N ASN A 234 -35.64 -26.40 -11.11
CA ASN A 234 -37.04 -26.40 -10.72
C ASN A 234 -37.18 -26.29 -9.20
N HIS A 235 -37.99 -25.34 -8.73
CA HIS A 235 -38.21 -25.09 -7.30
C HIS A 235 -39.63 -24.54 -7.11
N GLU A 236 -40.30 -24.86 -5.99
CA GLU A 236 -41.71 -24.50 -5.75
C GLU A 236 -41.94 -22.98 -5.76
N HIS A 237 -40.98 -22.23 -5.23
CA HIS A 237 -41.03 -20.76 -5.14
C HIS A 237 -40.36 -20.02 -6.31
N ASN A 238 -40.12 -20.70 -7.43
CA ASN A 238 -39.43 -20.08 -8.57
C ASN A 238 -40.35 -19.13 -9.35
N GLU A 239 -40.01 -17.84 -9.38
CA GLU A 239 -40.79 -16.76 -10.00
C GLU A 239 -40.25 -16.34 -11.38
N ILE A 240 -39.50 -17.20 -12.06
CA ILE A 240 -38.88 -16.89 -13.36
C ILE A 240 -39.89 -16.45 -14.43
N GLU A 241 -41.08 -17.05 -14.46
CA GLU A 241 -42.16 -16.64 -15.38
C GLU A 241 -42.67 -15.23 -15.07
N ALA A 242 -42.84 -14.89 -13.79
CA ALA A 242 -43.30 -13.56 -13.37
C ALA A 242 -42.27 -12.46 -13.69
N LEU A 243 -40.98 -12.78 -13.58
CA LEU A 243 -39.88 -11.88 -14.00
C LEU A 243 -39.89 -11.68 -15.53
N SER A 244 -40.13 -12.73 -16.30
CA SER A 244 -40.27 -12.67 -17.76
C SER A 244 -41.45 -11.78 -18.18
N ASP A 245 -42.63 -11.95 -17.59
CA ASP A 245 -43.81 -11.15 -17.91
C ASP A 245 -43.61 -9.65 -17.59
N TYR A 246 -42.94 -9.37 -16.49
CA TYR A 246 -42.60 -8.01 -16.08
C TYR A 246 -41.69 -7.30 -17.10
N LEU A 247 -40.68 -7.99 -17.64
CA LEU A 247 -39.81 -7.45 -18.70
C LEU A 247 -40.60 -7.11 -19.97
N VAL A 248 -41.53 -7.97 -20.36
CA VAL A 248 -42.41 -7.74 -21.52
C VAL A 248 -43.33 -6.54 -21.29
N GLU A 249 -43.80 -6.31 -20.06
CA GLU A 249 -44.59 -5.13 -19.70
C GLU A 249 -43.77 -3.83 -19.82
N LYS A 250 -42.54 -3.81 -19.29
CA LYS A 250 -41.64 -2.65 -19.39
C LYS A 250 -41.30 -2.31 -20.84
N ASP A 251 -41.11 -3.31 -21.69
CA ASP A 251 -40.88 -3.11 -23.13
C ASP A 251 -42.10 -2.52 -23.88
N LYS A 252 -43.33 -2.79 -23.41
CA LYS A 252 -44.55 -2.18 -23.97
C LYS A 252 -44.67 -0.71 -23.57
N ASN A 253 -44.19 -0.35 -22.38
CA ASN A 253 -44.33 0.98 -21.76
C ASN A 253 -42.98 1.71 -21.60
N ARG A 254 -42.23 1.84 -22.70
CA ARG A 254 -40.90 2.50 -22.70
C ARG A 254 -40.99 3.98 -22.32
N GLU A 255 -39.99 4.47 -21.59
CA GLU A 255 -39.81 5.91 -21.34
C GLU A 255 -39.52 6.69 -22.64
N SER A 256 -39.82 7.98 -22.66
CA SER A 256 -39.57 8.82 -23.84
C SER A 256 -38.07 9.12 -24.00
N MET A 257 -37.60 9.20 -25.24
CA MET A 257 -36.18 9.51 -25.52
C MET A 257 -35.80 10.93 -25.08
N GLU A 258 -36.75 11.86 -25.05
CA GLU A 258 -36.51 13.24 -24.59
C GLU A 258 -36.23 13.29 -23.08
N ASP A 259 -37.03 12.57 -22.29
CA ASP A 259 -36.86 12.51 -20.83
C ASP A 259 -35.55 11.80 -20.47
N TYR A 260 -35.24 10.69 -21.15
CA TYR A 260 -33.96 9.98 -21.01
C TYR A 260 -32.76 10.90 -21.30
N VAL A 261 -32.75 11.57 -22.47
CA VAL A 261 -31.61 12.43 -22.86
C VAL A 261 -31.47 13.64 -21.93
N SER A 262 -32.57 14.23 -21.48
CA SER A 262 -32.52 15.35 -20.54
C SER A 262 -31.86 14.96 -19.21
N ARG A 263 -32.23 13.80 -18.65
CA ARG A 263 -31.64 13.25 -17.43
C ARG A 263 -30.13 13.00 -17.60
N ILE A 264 -29.73 12.40 -18.72
CA ILE A 264 -28.34 12.04 -18.98
C ILE A 264 -27.45 13.25 -19.27
N VAL A 265 -27.92 14.25 -20.03
CA VAL A 265 -27.17 15.49 -20.28
C VAL A 265 -26.87 16.23 -18.99
N LYS A 266 -27.86 16.32 -18.09
CA LYS A 266 -27.66 16.94 -16.78
C LYS A 266 -26.57 16.24 -15.99
N PHE A 267 -26.67 14.91 -15.91
CA PHE A 267 -25.69 14.07 -15.22
C PHE A 267 -24.27 14.23 -15.78
N ILE A 268 -24.08 14.08 -17.10
CA ILE A 268 -22.76 14.18 -17.74
C ILE A 268 -22.13 15.57 -17.53
N THR A 269 -22.95 16.62 -17.53
CA THR A 269 -22.48 17.98 -17.27
C THR A 269 -21.98 18.13 -15.83
N GLU A 270 -22.70 17.61 -14.85
CA GLU A 270 -22.32 17.67 -13.42
C GLU A 270 -21.04 16.85 -13.14
N GLU A 271 -20.91 15.67 -13.75
CA GLU A 271 -19.71 14.84 -13.65
C GLU A 271 -18.50 15.49 -14.32
N GLN A 272 -18.66 16.04 -15.53
CA GLN A 272 -17.55 16.67 -16.24
C GLN A 272 -17.03 17.90 -15.48
N LEU A 273 -17.92 18.69 -14.88
CA LEU A 273 -17.52 19.80 -14.03
C LEU A 273 -16.77 19.32 -12.77
N SER A 274 -17.18 18.19 -12.21
CA SER A 274 -16.50 17.57 -11.07
C SER A 274 -15.12 17.01 -11.46
N TYR A 275 -15.00 16.38 -12.63
CA TYR A 275 -13.74 15.89 -13.19
C TYR A 275 -12.76 17.03 -13.47
N ILE A 276 -13.20 18.08 -14.19
CA ILE A 276 -12.36 19.24 -14.49
C ILE A 276 -11.87 19.89 -13.19
N LYS A 277 -12.74 19.96 -12.18
CA LYS A 277 -12.35 20.47 -10.86
C LYS A 277 -11.29 19.59 -10.19
N TYR A 278 -11.39 18.27 -10.29
CA TYR A 278 -10.40 17.33 -9.78
C TYR A 278 -9.07 17.41 -10.53
N GLU A 279 -9.06 17.43 -11.87
CA GLU A 279 -7.84 17.55 -12.67
C GLU A 279 -7.14 18.89 -12.47
N ILE A 280 -7.91 19.98 -12.38
CA ILE A 280 -7.36 21.29 -12.01
C ILE A 280 -6.70 21.18 -10.63
N GLN A 281 -7.32 20.49 -9.68
CA GLN A 281 -6.76 20.31 -8.34
C GLN A 281 -5.53 19.39 -8.33
N ASP A 282 -5.52 18.27 -9.04
CA ASP A 282 -4.38 17.35 -9.15
C ASP A 282 -3.18 17.98 -9.87
N LEU A 283 -3.41 18.77 -10.92
CA LEU A 283 -2.35 19.55 -11.57
C LEU A 283 -1.82 20.63 -10.63
N LEU A 284 -2.68 21.28 -9.87
CA LEU A 284 -2.27 22.23 -8.84
C LEU A 284 -1.50 21.55 -7.71
N ASP A 285 -1.87 20.33 -7.31
CA ASP A 285 -1.23 19.56 -6.24
C ASP A 285 0.12 18.98 -6.70
N LYS A 286 0.24 18.53 -7.96
CA LYS A 286 1.51 18.08 -8.57
C LYS A 286 2.50 19.22 -8.74
N LEU A 287 1.99 20.38 -9.12
CA LEU A 287 2.79 21.58 -9.27
C LEU A 287 2.97 22.31 -7.92
N ASP A 288 2.32 21.83 -6.85
CA ASP A 288 2.25 22.37 -5.48
C ASP A 288 1.89 23.87 -5.39
N ILE A 289 0.81 24.28 -6.07
CA ILE A 289 0.37 25.67 -6.19
C ILE A 289 -1.14 25.78 -5.99
N PHE A 290 -1.61 26.83 -5.33
CA PHE A 290 -3.05 27.12 -5.27
C PHE A 290 -3.55 27.78 -6.57
N GLU A 291 -4.81 27.51 -6.98
CA GLU A 291 -5.39 28.04 -8.23
C GLU A 291 -5.25 29.57 -8.37
N ALA A 292 -5.30 30.28 -7.24
CA ALA A 292 -5.16 31.74 -7.18
C ALA A 292 -3.73 32.25 -7.47
N ASP A 293 -2.72 31.40 -7.24
CA ASP A 293 -1.29 31.71 -7.35
C ASP A 293 -0.64 31.08 -8.60
N PHE A 294 -1.41 30.29 -9.36
CA PHE A 294 -0.95 29.58 -10.56
C PHE A 294 -0.26 30.49 -11.58
N GLU A 295 -0.79 31.69 -11.84
CA GLU A 295 -0.19 32.64 -12.78
C GLU A 295 1.24 33.05 -12.36
N GLN A 296 1.52 33.11 -11.06
CA GLN A 296 2.83 33.47 -10.52
C GLN A 296 3.82 32.29 -10.52
N ALA A 297 3.34 31.08 -10.28
CA ALA A 297 4.18 29.89 -10.22
C ALA A 297 4.51 29.29 -11.60
N TYR A 298 3.62 29.42 -12.60
CA TYR A 298 3.95 29.11 -14.00
C TYR A 298 5.11 29.96 -14.52
N ILE A 299 5.25 31.18 -14.02
CA ILE A 299 6.38 32.07 -14.30
C ILE A 299 7.68 31.59 -13.61
N ASN A 300 7.59 31.06 -12.38
CA ASN A 300 8.73 30.54 -11.60
C ASN A 300 9.26 29.19 -12.12
N PHE A 301 8.39 28.28 -12.56
CA PHE A 301 8.79 26.99 -13.15
C PHE A 301 9.66 27.15 -14.41
N LYS A 302 9.32 28.11 -15.27
CA LYS A 302 10.16 28.51 -16.42
C LYS A 302 11.57 28.97 -16.01
N GLN A 303 11.79 29.34 -14.75
CA GLN A 303 13.11 29.69 -14.21
C GLN A 303 13.82 28.47 -13.58
N HIS A 304 13.09 27.51 -13.00
CA HIS A 304 13.65 26.30 -12.37
C HIS A 304 14.20 25.24 -13.34
N GLN A 305 13.84 25.24 -14.63
CA GLN A 305 14.50 24.38 -15.64
C GLN A 305 16.03 24.63 -15.73
N GLN A 306 16.51 25.78 -15.21
CA GLN A 306 17.94 26.10 -15.09
C GLN A 306 18.66 25.34 -13.95
N VAL A 307 17.91 24.69 -13.05
CA VAL A 307 18.39 24.08 -11.78
C VAL A 307 18.89 22.64 -11.97
N SER A 308 18.44 21.89 -12.98
CA SER A 308 19.00 20.55 -13.32
C SER A 308 20.49 20.61 -13.72
N GLU A 309 20.99 21.80 -14.05
CA GLU A 309 22.41 22.08 -14.23
C GLU A 309 23.20 22.13 -12.90
N GLU A 310 22.53 22.23 -11.75
CA GLU A 310 23.13 22.49 -10.42
C GLU A 310 23.78 21.27 -9.76
N ALA A 311 23.32 20.04 -10.04
CA ALA A 311 23.99 18.82 -9.54
C ALA A 311 25.43 18.68 -10.08
N LYS A 312 25.74 19.32 -11.22
CA LYS A 312 27.09 19.38 -11.78
C LYS A 312 28.01 20.36 -11.01
N LEU A 313 27.44 21.32 -10.27
CA LEU A 313 28.17 22.40 -9.59
C LEU A 313 28.86 21.94 -8.30
N LEU A 314 28.43 20.84 -7.67
CA LEU A 314 29.04 20.29 -6.45
C LEU A 314 30.49 19.83 -6.66
N ASN A 315 30.89 19.58 -7.91
CA ASN A 315 32.27 19.26 -8.29
C ASN A 315 33.16 20.51 -8.49
N ASN A 316 32.59 21.72 -8.47
CA ASN A 316 33.31 22.97 -8.65
C ASN A 316 32.94 24.02 -7.57
N PRO A 317 33.72 24.11 -6.48
CA PRO A 317 33.48 25.04 -5.37
C PRO A 317 33.31 26.52 -5.78
N GLU A 318 33.96 26.97 -6.85
CA GLU A 318 33.83 28.37 -7.32
C GLU A 318 32.48 28.62 -8.00
N GLU A 319 31.99 27.66 -8.78
CA GLU A 319 30.70 27.79 -9.47
C GLU A 319 29.54 27.64 -8.48
N LEU A 320 29.66 26.74 -7.50
CA LEU A 320 28.71 26.63 -6.38
C LEU A 320 28.65 27.92 -5.55
N TYR A 321 29.78 28.58 -5.32
CA TYR A 321 29.82 29.87 -4.61
C TYR A 321 29.13 31.00 -5.38
N GLU A 322 29.40 31.14 -6.69
CA GLU A 322 28.73 32.16 -7.51
C GLU A 322 27.23 31.85 -7.67
N PHE A 323 26.85 30.58 -7.70
CA PHE A 323 25.47 30.15 -7.68
C PHE A 323 24.72 30.60 -6.42
N LEU A 324 25.22 30.26 -5.23
CA LEU A 324 24.60 30.69 -3.95
C LEU A 324 24.53 32.22 -3.84
N LYS A 325 25.54 32.93 -4.35
CA LYS A 325 25.57 34.40 -4.39
C LYS A 325 24.52 34.99 -5.34
N GLN A 326 24.22 34.33 -6.46
CA GLN A 326 23.15 34.72 -7.37
C GLN A 326 21.77 34.46 -6.76
N LYS A 327 21.55 33.29 -6.13
CA LYS A 327 20.32 32.97 -5.38
C LYS A 327 20.04 33.99 -4.29
N ARG A 328 21.04 34.30 -3.44
CA ARG A 328 20.96 35.37 -2.43
C ARG A 328 20.54 36.71 -3.03
N LYS A 329 21.12 37.09 -4.17
CA LYS A 329 20.77 38.33 -4.84
C LYS A 329 19.32 38.34 -5.32
N ALA A 330 18.85 37.24 -5.92
CA ALA A 330 17.48 37.10 -6.41
C ALA A 330 16.47 37.18 -5.26
N ILE A 331 16.73 36.48 -4.15
CA ILE A 331 15.89 36.53 -2.94
C ILE A 331 15.76 37.97 -2.42
N ILE A 332 16.88 38.68 -2.26
CA ILE A 332 16.85 40.07 -1.74
C ILE A 332 16.14 41.03 -2.72
N ASP A 333 16.31 40.84 -4.03
CA ASP A 333 15.69 41.70 -5.05
C ASP A 333 14.19 41.47 -5.18
N ASN A 334 13.71 40.25 -4.88
CA ASN A 334 12.29 39.87 -4.95
C ASN A 334 11.56 39.93 -3.60
N ALA A 335 12.27 40.08 -2.47
CA ALA A 335 11.69 40.12 -1.13
C ALA A 335 10.76 41.34 -0.94
N TYR A 336 9.50 41.09 -0.58
CA TYR A 336 8.51 42.15 -0.35
C TYR A 336 8.63 42.77 1.05
N ILE A 337 9.78 43.40 1.33
CA ILE A 337 10.09 43.99 2.63
C ILE A 337 9.32 45.30 2.89
N MET A 338 9.22 46.15 1.86
CA MET A 338 8.63 47.50 1.94
C MET A 338 7.11 47.47 1.77
N THR A 339 6.43 46.73 2.63
CA THR A 339 4.96 46.68 2.69
C THR A 339 4.37 48.05 3.06
N HIS A 340 3.05 48.20 2.90
CA HIS A 340 2.34 49.40 3.35
C HIS A 340 2.63 49.71 4.83
N ASP A 341 2.57 48.70 5.70
CA ASP A 341 2.71 48.87 7.14
C ASP A 341 4.17 49.13 7.55
N THR A 342 5.14 48.52 6.85
CA THR A 342 6.57 48.82 7.01
C THR A 342 6.84 50.29 6.66
N ARG A 343 6.34 50.77 5.50
CA ARG A 343 6.51 52.15 5.04
C ARG A 343 5.85 53.15 5.98
N GLU A 344 4.70 52.82 6.54
CA GLU A 344 4.00 53.69 7.48
C GLU A 344 4.73 53.79 8.82
N THR A 345 5.25 52.68 9.33
CA THR A 345 6.08 52.69 10.55
C THR A 345 7.36 53.51 10.36
N ILE A 346 7.99 53.42 9.17
CA ILE A 346 9.13 54.25 8.79
C ILE A 346 8.74 55.74 8.70
N ARG A 347 7.61 56.07 8.07
CA ARG A 347 7.09 57.46 7.99
C ARG A 347 6.92 58.07 9.38
N VAL A 348 6.27 57.35 10.28
CA VAL A 348 6.00 57.79 11.66
C VAL A 348 7.32 58.08 12.41
N TYR A 349 8.35 57.28 12.17
CA TYR A 349 9.71 57.55 12.67
C TYR A 349 10.33 58.81 12.03
N LEU A 350 10.29 58.95 10.71
CA LEU A 350 10.86 60.10 10.00
C LEU A 350 10.22 61.44 10.43
N GLU A 351 8.90 61.46 10.66
CA GLU A 351 8.17 62.63 11.14
C GLU A 351 8.67 63.08 12.52
N SER A 352 9.01 62.10 13.37
CA SER A 352 9.56 62.37 14.71
C SER A 352 10.93 63.05 14.67
N ARG A 353 11.62 63.05 13.52
CA ARG A 353 12.96 63.63 13.33
C ARG A 353 12.93 65.06 12.75
N THR A 354 11.76 65.58 12.38
CA THR A 354 11.60 66.95 11.88
C THR A 354 11.91 68.00 12.95
N LYS A 355 12.36 69.19 12.55
CA LYS A 355 12.80 70.26 13.49
C LYS A 355 11.69 70.77 14.40
N ASP A 356 10.44 70.71 13.94
CA ASP A 356 9.26 71.24 14.64
C ASP A 356 8.55 70.17 15.49
N PHE A 357 9.07 68.93 15.50
CA PHE A 357 8.49 67.83 16.28
C PHE A 357 8.72 68.04 17.78
N THR A 358 7.62 68.24 18.53
CA THR A 358 7.64 68.36 19.99
C THR A 358 6.54 67.52 20.62
N VAL A 359 6.88 66.77 21.67
CA VAL A 359 5.89 65.97 22.40
C VAL A 359 5.27 66.83 23.50
N GLY A 360 3.94 66.87 23.57
CA GLY A 360 3.19 67.75 24.49
C GLY A 360 3.49 67.49 25.98
N GLY A 361 3.62 68.56 26.78
CA GLY A 361 3.80 68.49 28.25
C GLY A 361 4.63 69.65 28.85
N LEU A 362 4.38 70.00 30.11
CA LEU A 362 4.93 71.21 30.76
C LEU A 362 6.39 71.12 31.25
N PHE A 363 7.00 69.92 31.36
CA PHE A 363 8.39 69.74 31.83
C PHE A 363 9.14 68.61 31.12
N LYS A 364 10.48 68.73 31.00
CA LYS A 364 11.41 67.77 30.34
C LYS A 364 11.13 67.47 28.86
N LYS A 365 10.69 68.48 28.09
CA LYS A 365 10.33 68.35 26.66
C LYS A 365 11.41 67.68 25.81
N LYS A 366 12.69 68.09 25.92
CA LYS A 366 13.79 67.50 25.14
C LYS A 366 13.98 66.00 25.39
N LYS A 367 13.91 65.57 26.66
CA LYS A 367 14.10 64.16 27.03
C LYS A 367 12.94 63.28 26.54
N LYS A 368 11.71 63.74 26.71
CA LYS A 368 10.51 63.03 26.21
C LYS A 368 10.47 62.93 24.69
N THR A 369 10.93 63.97 23.98
CA THR A 369 11.08 63.90 22.53
C THR A 369 12.10 62.84 22.11
N GLN A 370 13.23 62.73 22.80
CA GLN A 370 14.24 61.69 22.51
C GLN A 370 13.73 60.27 22.82
N GLU A 371 13.04 60.08 23.94
CA GLU A 371 12.44 58.79 24.32
C GLU A 371 11.41 58.32 23.27
N GLU A 372 10.56 59.23 22.78
CA GLU A 372 9.57 58.92 21.73
C GLU A 372 10.22 58.67 20.35
N GLN A 373 11.30 59.38 20.01
CA GLN A 373 12.09 59.09 18.80
C GLN A 373 12.71 57.68 18.84
N HIS A 374 13.26 57.28 19.99
CA HIS A 374 13.80 55.93 20.17
C HIS A 374 12.71 54.85 20.11
N ARG A 375 11.55 55.09 20.73
CA ARG A 375 10.43 54.14 20.68
C ARG A 375 9.98 53.88 19.23
N ARG A 376 9.84 54.94 18.42
CA ARG A 376 9.44 54.83 17.01
C ARG A 376 10.52 54.18 16.14
N LEU A 377 11.80 54.41 16.44
CA LEU A 377 12.91 53.73 15.77
C LEU A 377 12.89 52.23 16.04
N ASN A 378 12.70 51.82 17.28
CA ASN A 378 12.64 50.40 17.66
C ASN A 378 11.45 49.71 16.98
N GLN A 379 10.29 50.35 16.96
CA GLN A 379 9.10 49.81 16.29
C GLN A 379 9.34 49.63 14.77
N ALA A 380 10.01 50.59 14.12
CA ALA A 380 10.40 50.46 12.72
C ALA A 380 11.43 49.34 12.49
N LEU A 381 12.36 49.15 13.43
CA LEU A 381 13.39 48.12 13.35
C LEU A 381 12.82 46.71 13.57
N GLU A 382 11.93 46.52 14.55
CA GLU A 382 11.24 45.25 14.82
C GLU A 382 10.41 44.80 13.61
N GLN A 383 9.63 45.72 13.03
CA GLN A 383 8.83 45.43 11.84
C GLN A 383 9.70 45.03 10.64
N LEU A 384 10.87 45.68 10.49
CA LEU A 384 11.83 45.36 9.44
C LEU A 384 12.51 44.00 9.70
N GLN A 385 12.85 43.70 10.95
CA GLN A 385 13.48 42.44 11.36
C GLN A 385 12.56 41.24 11.09
N GLU A 386 11.27 41.36 11.40
CA GLU A 386 10.28 40.32 11.10
C GLU A 386 10.20 40.04 9.60
N LYS A 387 10.15 41.10 8.79
CA LYS A 387 10.11 40.97 7.33
C LYS A 387 11.39 40.35 6.76
N VAL A 388 12.55 40.66 7.30
CA VAL A 388 13.81 40.01 6.90
C VAL A 388 13.82 38.53 7.29
N ASN A 389 13.26 38.15 8.44
CA ASN A 389 13.18 36.74 8.84
C ASN A 389 12.28 35.92 7.91
N GLN A 390 11.11 36.46 7.55
CA GLN A 390 10.14 35.78 6.69
C GLN A 390 10.59 35.76 5.22
N GLU A 391 10.97 36.91 4.68
CA GLU A 391 11.12 37.10 3.24
C GLU A 391 12.55 36.87 2.73
N ILE A 392 13.55 36.78 3.63
CA ILE A 392 14.97 36.63 3.26
C ILE A 392 15.60 35.44 3.96
N ARG A 393 15.49 35.32 5.29
CA ARG A 393 16.18 34.26 6.05
C ARG A 393 15.65 32.87 5.76
N GLN A 394 14.34 32.69 5.72
CA GLN A 394 13.73 31.38 5.50
C GLN A 394 14.04 30.82 4.09
N PRO A 395 13.88 31.59 2.99
CA PRO A 395 14.27 31.13 1.65
C PRO A 395 15.77 30.82 1.53
N LEU A 396 16.64 31.64 2.14
CA LEU A 396 18.09 31.39 2.15
C LEU A 396 18.46 30.09 2.87
N ARG A 397 17.73 29.72 3.92
CA ARG A 397 17.91 28.44 4.62
C ARG A 397 17.48 27.26 3.75
N GLU A 398 16.33 27.36 3.12
CA GLU A 398 15.77 26.31 2.26
C GLU A 398 16.72 26.01 1.10
N ASP A 399 17.22 27.04 0.43
CA ASP A 399 18.20 26.94 -0.66
C ASP A 399 19.55 26.33 -0.22
N MET A 400 19.90 26.36 1.06
CA MET A 400 21.15 25.77 1.57
C MET A 400 20.95 24.37 2.19
N SER A 401 19.72 23.97 2.49
CA SER A 401 19.43 22.74 3.25
C SER A 401 19.94 21.48 2.57
N PHE A 402 19.96 21.43 1.23
CA PHE A 402 20.46 20.28 0.48
C PHE A 402 21.95 19.99 0.74
N LEU A 403 22.75 21.02 1.08
CA LEU A 403 24.16 20.86 1.38
C LEU A 403 24.40 19.99 2.62
N THR A 404 23.42 19.91 3.52
CA THR A 404 23.53 19.09 4.75
C THR A 404 23.71 17.60 4.46
N ARG A 405 23.22 17.12 3.31
CA ARG A 405 23.38 15.74 2.83
C ARG A 405 24.82 15.40 2.46
N PHE A 406 25.63 16.42 2.21
CA PHE A 406 27.01 16.31 1.72
C PHE A 406 28.03 16.82 2.74
N ILE A 407 27.57 17.34 3.90
CA ILE A 407 28.41 17.91 4.96
C ILE A 407 28.38 16.98 6.17
N ASN A 408 29.54 16.41 6.50
CA ASN A 408 29.74 15.50 7.64
C ASN A 408 30.03 16.23 8.98
N ASP A 409 29.65 17.51 9.08
CA ASP A 409 29.90 18.35 10.25
C ASP A 409 28.58 18.85 10.85
N SER A 410 28.26 18.38 12.07
CA SER A 410 27.01 18.70 12.76
C SER A 410 26.90 20.18 13.13
N GLU A 411 28.00 20.86 13.43
CA GLU A 411 27.98 22.29 13.79
C GLU A 411 27.66 23.16 12.58
N ILE A 412 28.19 22.78 11.40
CA ILE A 412 27.89 23.46 10.14
C ILE A 412 26.46 23.18 9.68
N ASN A 413 25.99 21.94 9.83
CA ASN A 413 24.60 21.59 9.52
C ASN A 413 23.63 22.37 10.43
N GLU A 414 23.92 22.49 11.74
CA GLU A 414 23.16 23.38 12.62
C GLU A 414 23.24 24.84 12.18
N ALA A 415 24.41 25.36 11.79
CA ALA A 415 24.57 26.73 11.34
C ALA A 415 23.78 27.03 10.05
N ILE A 416 23.67 26.06 9.14
CA ILE A 416 22.85 26.12 7.93
C ILE A 416 21.36 26.14 8.29
N LEU A 417 20.92 25.30 9.22
CA LEU A 417 19.52 25.18 9.63
C LEU A 417 19.06 26.34 10.54
N ASN A 418 19.97 26.94 11.30
CA ASN A 418 19.71 27.98 12.31
C ASN A 418 20.29 29.35 11.93
N GLN A 419 20.29 29.71 10.64
CA GLN A 419 20.76 31.02 10.16
C GLN A 419 20.10 32.19 10.92
N HIS A 420 20.89 33.21 11.27
CA HIS A 420 20.42 34.38 12.02
C HIS A 420 21.01 35.70 11.50
N TYR A 421 20.17 36.73 11.30
CA TYR A 421 20.57 38.06 10.85
C TYR A 421 19.97 39.14 11.75
N GLU A 422 20.77 39.81 12.59
CA GLU A 422 20.31 40.85 13.51
C GLU A 422 20.51 42.25 12.93
N LEU A 423 19.43 42.98 12.67
CA LEU A 423 19.51 44.28 12.00
C LEU A 423 19.95 45.41 12.95
N PRO A 424 21.04 46.15 12.64
CA PRO A 424 21.44 47.29 13.45
C PRO A 424 20.59 48.54 13.15
N ALA A 425 20.27 49.32 14.19
CA ALA A 425 19.49 50.57 14.07
C ALA A 425 20.14 51.61 13.14
N SER A 426 21.46 51.53 12.93
CA SER A 426 22.23 52.38 12.01
C SER A 426 21.73 52.30 10.56
N LEU A 427 21.15 51.16 10.15
CA LEU A 427 20.55 50.99 8.83
C LEU A 427 19.48 52.06 8.54
N ILE A 428 18.75 52.48 9.58
CA ILE A 428 17.68 53.49 9.49
C ILE A 428 18.21 54.88 9.85
N THR A 429 19.02 55.02 10.90
CA THR A 429 19.43 56.35 11.39
C THR A 429 20.35 57.09 10.43
N ASP A 430 21.24 56.37 9.74
CA ASP A 430 22.32 56.97 8.95
C ASP A 430 21.82 57.51 7.60
N LEU A 431 20.65 57.04 7.15
CA LEU A 431 20.01 57.48 5.91
C LEU A 431 19.19 58.76 6.07
N TYR A 432 18.92 59.20 7.30
CA TYR A 432 18.04 60.34 7.54
C TYR A 432 18.72 61.66 7.14
N GLN A 433 18.03 62.43 6.31
CA GLN A 433 18.40 63.80 5.95
C GLN A 433 17.41 64.77 6.57
N THR A 434 17.89 65.90 7.09
CA THR A 434 17.04 66.83 7.82
C THR A 434 16.00 67.47 6.89
N GLN A 435 14.72 67.24 7.17
CA GLN A 435 13.59 67.79 6.40
C GLN A 435 12.72 68.72 7.26
N ILE A 436 12.09 69.71 6.61
CA ILE A 436 11.10 70.60 7.24
C ILE A 436 9.75 69.86 7.41
N THR A 437 9.35 69.09 6.40
CA THR A 437 8.14 68.25 6.40
C THR A 437 8.42 66.94 5.67
N ILE A 438 7.87 65.84 6.16
CA ILE A 438 8.01 64.51 5.55
C ILE A 438 6.94 64.36 4.47
N SER A 439 7.33 64.47 3.21
CA SER A 439 6.44 64.21 2.09
C SER A 439 6.38 62.71 1.78
N ASN A 440 5.30 62.26 1.13
CA ASN A 440 5.18 60.89 0.63
C ASN A 440 6.36 60.52 -0.29
N GLN A 441 6.82 61.47 -1.11
CA GLN A 441 7.95 61.26 -2.01
C GLN A 441 9.25 61.02 -1.23
N TYR A 442 9.48 61.73 -0.13
CA TYR A 442 10.68 61.53 0.71
C TYR A 442 10.68 60.16 1.39
N VAL A 443 9.53 59.68 1.87
CA VAL A 443 9.39 58.34 2.46
C VAL A 443 9.74 57.26 1.44
N LEU A 444 9.25 57.38 0.19
CA LEU A 444 9.57 56.43 -0.88
C LEU A 444 11.06 56.39 -1.19
N THR A 445 11.70 57.56 -1.38
CA THR A 445 13.14 57.63 -1.62
C THR A 445 13.96 57.07 -0.45
N PHE A 446 13.56 57.35 0.79
CA PHE A 446 14.22 56.79 1.98
C PHE A 446 14.09 55.27 2.05
N CYS A 447 12.92 54.72 1.71
CA CYS A 447 12.70 53.27 1.67
C CYS A 447 13.56 52.60 0.59
N ASP A 448 13.71 53.22 -0.59
CA ASP A 448 14.58 52.72 -1.66
C ASP A 448 16.05 52.68 -1.21
N ASP A 449 16.52 53.71 -0.51
CA ASP A 449 17.90 53.75 0.00
C ASP A 449 18.10 52.79 1.19
N LEU A 450 17.08 52.58 2.02
CA LEU A 450 17.08 51.58 3.09
C LEU A 450 17.18 50.16 2.53
N MET A 451 16.46 49.85 1.45
CA MET A 451 16.58 48.56 0.76
C MET A 451 17.99 48.32 0.21
N LYS A 452 18.64 49.36 -0.36
CA LYS A 452 20.03 49.24 -0.83
C LYS A 452 20.99 48.95 0.32
N SER A 453 20.83 49.64 1.45
CA SER A 453 21.65 49.44 2.65
C SER A 453 21.46 48.03 3.24
N LEU A 454 20.21 47.57 3.32
CA LEU A 454 19.85 46.23 3.77
C LEU A 454 20.48 45.13 2.88
N LYS A 455 20.41 45.29 1.56
CA LYS A 455 21.04 44.36 0.60
C LYS A 455 22.54 44.21 0.83
N GLN A 456 23.24 45.33 1.09
CA GLN A 456 24.67 45.30 1.40
C GLN A 456 24.96 44.61 2.74
N TYR A 457 24.13 44.83 3.75
CA TYR A 457 24.27 44.22 5.08
C TYR A 457 24.09 42.70 5.05
N ILE A 458 23.01 42.20 4.44
CA ILE A 458 22.74 40.76 4.34
C ILE A 458 23.81 40.06 3.50
N GLY A 459 24.25 40.69 2.40
CA GLY A 459 25.35 40.17 1.59
C GLY A 459 26.65 40.00 2.39
N LYS A 460 26.98 40.94 3.28
CA LYS A 460 28.19 40.85 4.12
C LYS A 460 28.06 39.78 5.22
N THR A 461 26.87 39.56 5.74
CA THR A 461 26.62 38.70 6.92
C THR A 461 26.46 37.22 6.56
N SER A 462 25.90 36.91 5.40
CA SER A 462 25.69 35.54 4.91
C SER A 462 26.92 34.90 4.26
N ASP A 463 27.84 35.72 3.75
CA ASP A 463 29.02 35.28 2.99
C ASP A 463 29.95 34.28 3.71
N PRO A 464 30.21 34.43 5.03
CA PRO A 464 31.05 33.48 5.77
C PRO A 464 30.47 32.06 5.78
N LEU A 465 29.16 31.92 6.04
CA LEU A 465 28.49 30.62 6.10
C LEU A 465 28.48 29.91 4.75
N PHE A 466 28.32 30.65 3.65
CA PHE A 466 28.39 30.06 2.30
C PHE A 466 29.77 29.45 2.04
N LYS A 467 30.85 30.14 2.44
CA LYS A 467 32.22 29.65 2.28
C LYS A 467 32.49 28.43 3.14
N GLU A 468 31.97 28.42 4.36
CA GLU A 468 32.13 27.32 5.31
C GLU A 468 31.39 26.06 4.86
N ALA A 469 30.13 26.19 4.43
CA ALA A 469 29.35 25.07 3.89
C ALA A 469 29.99 24.44 2.64
N ILE A 470 30.50 25.27 1.71
CA ILE A 470 31.15 24.77 0.48
C ILE A 470 32.44 24.01 0.79
N ASN A 471 33.23 24.44 1.78
CA ASN A 471 34.49 23.78 2.13
C ASN A 471 34.29 22.39 2.76
N HIS A 472 33.11 22.12 3.33
CA HIS A 472 32.79 20.87 4.02
C HIS A 472 31.87 19.95 3.23
N ALA A 473 31.36 20.39 2.08
CA ALA A 473 30.55 19.57 1.18
C ALA A 473 31.46 18.60 0.38
N GLN A 474 31.21 17.29 0.51
CA GLN A 474 31.81 16.24 -0.32
C GLN A 474 30.71 15.42 -0.98
N ALA A 475 30.76 15.27 -2.29
CA ALA A 475 29.84 14.42 -3.05
C ALA A 475 30.61 13.22 -3.62
N ASP A 476 30.08 12.01 -3.39
CA ASP A 476 30.30 10.87 -4.27
C ASP A 476 29.11 10.76 -5.25
N ASP A 477 29.44 10.43 -6.50
CA ASP A 477 28.56 10.41 -7.68
C ASP A 477 27.24 9.65 -7.48
N ILE A 478 26.10 10.33 -7.65
CA ILE A 478 24.81 9.69 -7.97
C ILE A 478 24.12 10.49 -9.09
N GLY A 479 23.61 9.74 -10.08
CA GLY A 479 23.08 10.20 -11.36
C GLY A 479 21.70 10.85 -11.33
N ILE A 480 21.38 11.46 -12.47
CA ILE A 480 20.25 12.37 -12.76
C ILE A 480 19.06 11.61 -13.34
N GLU A 481 17.85 11.89 -12.86
CA GLU A 481 16.61 11.89 -13.67
C GLU A 481 15.65 12.97 -13.14
N GLN A 482 15.06 13.79 -14.03
CA GLN A 482 13.64 14.23 -14.03
C GLN A 482 13.37 15.26 -15.14
N GLU A 483 12.48 14.90 -16.07
CA GLU A 483 12.05 15.67 -17.26
C GLU A 483 10.53 15.96 -17.25
N ASP A 484 9.81 15.65 -16.16
CA ASP A 484 8.34 15.50 -16.17
C ASP A 484 7.50 16.77 -15.89
N ASP A 485 8.01 17.77 -15.16
CA ASP A 485 7.20 18.90 -14.63
C ASP A 485 6.69 19.90 -15.70
N TYR A 486 7.28 19.93 -16.90
CA TYR A 486 6.89 20.90 -17.95
C TYR A 486 5.50 20.69 -18.51
N ASN A 487 5.07 19.44 -18.57
CA ASN A 487 3.82 19.08 -19.21
C ASN A 487 2.58 19.42 -18.36
N ASP A 488 2.74 19.68 -17.07
CA ASP A 488 1.60 19.81 -16.15
C ASP A 488 1.05 21.24 -16.10
N TYR A 489 1.89 22.27 -16.27
CA TYR A 489 1.40 23.65 -16.33
C TYR A 489 0.56 23.98 -17.58
N GLU A 490 0.91 23.45 -18.76
CA GLU A 490 0.13 23.68 -19.99
C GLU A 490 -1.27 23.08 -19.88
N LYS A 491 -1.38 21.88 -19.29
CA LYS A 491 -2.66 21.18 -19.10
C LYS A 491 -3.63 21.97 -18.22
N PHE A 492 -3.14 22.69 -17.22
CA PHE A 492 -4.00 23.45 -16.29
C PHE A 492 -4.80 24.54 -17.03
N MET A 493 -4.17 25.28 -17.95
CA MET A 493 -4.82 26.36 -18.70
C MET A 493 -5.90 25.84 -19.64
N GLU A 494 -5.70 24.65 -20.22
CA GLU A 494 -6.70 23.97 -21.05
C GLU A 494 -7.95 23.61 -20.22
N MET A 495 -7.77 23.05 -19.02
CA MET A 495 -8.88 22.64 -18.15
C MET A 495 -9.71 23.82 -17.64
N ARG A 496 -9.08 24.96 -17.29
CA ARG A 496 -9.77 26.17 -16.82
C ARG A 496 -10.75 26.74 -17.86
N ASN A 497 -10.32 26.80 -19.13
CA ASN A 497 -11.16 27.29 -20.23
C ASN A 497 -12.35 26.37 -20.50
N LEU A 498 -12.16 25.06 -20.34
CA LEU A 498 -13.21 24.09 -20.52
C LEU A 498 -14.31 24.18 -19.43
N ARG A 499 -13.92 24.42 -18.17
CA ARG A 499 -14.86 24.64 -17.06
C ARG A 499 -15.86 25.75 -17.39
N GLU A 500 -15.34 26.90 -17.84
CA GLU A 500 -16.14 28.09 -18.16
C GLU A 500 -17.15 27.83 -19.30
N SER A 501 -16.74 27.07 -20.32
CA SER A 501 -17.61 26.73 -21.46
C SER A 501 -18.83 25.88 -21.06
N LEU A 502 -18.65 24.92 -20.15
CA LEU A 502 -19.72 24.04 -19.66
C LEU A 502 -20.69 24.76 -18.71
N GLU A 503 -20.19 25.57 -17.78
CA GLU A 503 -21.00 26.33 -16.82
C GLU A 503 -21.91 27.36 -17.51
N THR A 504 -21.42 27.98 -18.58
CA THR A 504 -22.15 29.00 -19.36
C THR A 504 -23.01 28.41 -20.48
N GLN A 505 -22.91 27.11 -20.74
CA GLN A 505 -23.51 26.42 -21.89
C GLN A 505 -23.14 27.04 -23.25
N ASN A 506 -22.03 27.78 -23.33
CA ASN A 506 -21.62 28.48 -24.54
C ASN A 506 -21.40 27.52 -25.72
N TYR A 507 -21.05 26.26 -25.45
CA TYR A 507 -20.87 25.23 -26.47
C TYR A 507 -22.13 24.89 -27.29
N LEU A 508 -23.33 25.18 -26.77
CA LEU A 508 -24.59 24.97 -27.49
C LEU A 508 -24.78 25.94 -28.68
N HIS A 509 -24.03 27.05 -28.70
CA HIS A 509 -24.06 28.06 -29.76
C HIS A 509 -23.14 27.74 -30.95
N TYR A 510 -22.31 26.69 -30.87
CA TYR A 510 -21.50 26.27 -32.00
C TYR A 510 -22.35 25.66 -33.12
N TYR A 511 -22.00 26.00 -34.37
CA TYR A 511 -22.64 25.43 -35.55
C TYR A 511 -21.92 24.14 -35.94
N ILE A 512 -22.64 23.01 -35.92
CA ILE A 512 -22.14 21.69 -36.28
C ILE A 512 -23.07 21.09 -37.33
N HIS A 513 -22.52 20.48 -38.38
CA HIS A 513 -23.28 19.73 -39.39
C HIS A 513 -23.46 18.27 -38.94
N ILE A 514 -24.70 17.77 -38.85
CA ILE A 514 -25.02 16.46 -38.27
C ILE A 514 -25.52 15.40 -39.27
N ASP A 515 -25.19 15.53 -40.56
CA ASP A 515 -25.64 14.59 -41.60
C ASP A 515 -24.79 13.29 -41.70
N ASP A 516 -24.18 12.87 -40.59
CA ASP A 516 -23.16 11.82 -40.55
C ASP A 516 -23.70 10.44 -40.07
N SER A 517 -23.11 9.35 -40.57
CA SER A 517 -23.44 7.98 -40.14
C SER A 517 -23.05 7.76 -38.68
N LEU A 518 -23.67 6.77 -38.00
CA LEU A 518 -23.34 6.42 -36.61
C LEU A 518 -21.82 6.31 -36.38
N ASP A 519 -21.11 5.68 -37.33
CA ASP A 519 -19.65 5.50 -37.26
C ASP A 519 -18.90 6.82 -37.18
N LYS A 520 -19.36 7.86 -37.87
CA LYS A 520 -18.78 9.21 -37.81
C LYS A 520 -19.23 9.99 -36.57
N LEU A 521 -20.43 9.74 -36.04
CA LEU A 521 -20.92 10.41 -34.83
C LEU A 521 -20.15 9.98 -33.58
N ILE A 522 -19.73 8.72 -33.52
CA ILE A 522 -18.97 8.15 -32.39
C ILE A 522 -17.51 7.85 -32.73
N ASP A 523 -17.02 8.35 -33.87
CA ASP A 523 -15.63 8.23 -34.35
C ASP A 523 -15.09 6.78 -34.45
N ARG A 524 -15.98 5.80 -34.65
CA ARG A 524 -15.61 4.37 -34.69
C ARG A 524 -15.18 3.87 -36.06
N LYS A 525 -14.25 2.91 -36.07
CA LYS A 525 -13.72 2.29 -37.30
C LYS A 525 -13.88 0.78 -37.29
N GLU A 526 -14.47 0.25 -38.36
CA GLU A 526 -14.51 -1.20 -38.59
C GLU A 526 -13.11 -1.71 -38.94
N ILE A 527 -12.68 -2.78 -38.26
CA ILE A 527 -11.46 -3.51 -38.58
C ILE A 527 -11.79 -4.94 -39.01
N THR A 528 -10.98 -5.50 -39.91
CA THR A 528 -11.10 -6.91 -40.30
C THR A 528 -10.25 -7.76 -39.38
N TYR A 529 -10.89 -8.48 -38.45
CA TYR A 529 -10.21 -9.52 -37.69
C TYR A 529 -9.97 -10.74 -38.59
N THR A 530 -8.69 -11.07 -38.79
CA THR A 530 -8.29 -12.34 -39.39
C THR A 530 -7.56 -13.12 -38.30
N PRO A 531 -8.13 -14.24 -37.81
CA PRO A 531 -7.49 -15.04 -36.79
C PRO A 531 -6.08 -15.41 -37.26
N LYS A 532 -5.05 -15.23 -36.41
CA LYS A 532 -3.72 -15.74 -36.75
C LYS A 532 -3.88 -17.24 -37.00
N ALA A 533 -3.48 -17.70 -38.18
CA ALA A 533 -3.59 -19.10 -38.53
C ALA A 533 -2.95 -19.92 -37.41
N ASN A 534 -3.75 -20.79 -36.80
CA ASN A 534 -3.32 -21.71 -35.77
C ASN A 534 -2.08 -22.47 -36.28
N LYS A 535 -0.88 -22.00 -35.93
CA LYS A 535 0.12 -22.94 -35.44
C LYS A 535 -0.47 -23.41 -34.13
N VAL A 536 -1.24 -24.50 -34.22
CA VAL A 536 -1.28 -25.47 -33.12
C VAL A 536 0.17 -25.94 -32.96
N LYS A 537 1.00 -25.11 -32.33
CA LYS A 537 1.91 -25.65 -31.36
C LYS A 537 0.95 -26.07 -30.26
N SER A 538 0.75 -27.37 -30.17
CA SER A 538 0.45 -28.02 -28.90
C SER A 538 1.52 -27.55 -27.90
N VAL A 539 1.35 -26.34 -27.38
CA VAL A 539 1.92 -26.00 -26.10
C VAL A 539 0.94 -26.62 -25.13
N HIS A 540 1.07 -27.94 -24.99
CA HIS A 540 0.98 -28.49 -23.65
C HIS A 540 1.85 -27.57 -22.81
N HIS A 541 1.24 -26.70 -22.01
CA HIS A 541 1.90 -26.23 -20.81
C HIS A 541 1.95 -27.39 -19.82
N SER A 542 2.71 -28.43 -20.20
CA SER A 542 3.78 -28.85 -19.32
C SER A 542 4.67 -27.63 -19.12
N LYS A 543 4.31 -26.75 -18.17
CA LYS A 543 5.33 -26.03 -17.41
C LYS A 543 6.03 -27.07 -16.52
N SER A 544 6.69 -28.04 -17.15
CA SER A 544 8.10 -28.24 -16.87
C SER A 544 8.78 -27.04 -17.53
N LYS A 545 8.77 -25.88 -16.85
CA LYS A 545 9.91 -24.99 -17.02
C LYS A 545 11.06 -25.87 -16.52
N THR A 546 11.78 -26.49 -17.44
CA THR A 546 13.23 -26.39 -17.38
C THR A 546 13.53 -24.88 -17.44
N SER A 547 13.31 -24.16 -16.33
CA SER A 547 14.42 -23.42 -15.80
C SER A 547 15.58 -24.41 -15.83
N THR A 548 16.75 -23.97 -16.24
CA THR A 548 17.91 -24.50 -15.56
C THR A 548 17.65 -24.21 -14.07
N GLU A 549 16.87 -25.07 -13.40
CA GLU A 549 17.00 -25.31 -11.98
C GLU A 549 18.50 -25.44 -11.85
N PRO A 550 19.17 -24.52 -11.15
CA PRO A 550 20.51 -24.85 -10.69
C PRO A 550 20.25 -26.18 -9.99
N ASN A 551 20.90 -27.25 -10.44
CA ASN A 551 20.79 -28.57 -9.85
C ASN A 551 21.30 -28.40 -8.41
N HIS A 552 20.41 -27.95 -7.52
CA HIS A 552 20.67 -27.70 -6.12
C HIS A 552 20.52 -29.07 -5.47
N GLU A 553 21.40 -29.98 -5.87
CA GLU A 553 21.60 -31.20 -5.12
C GLU A 553 22.00 -30.81 -3.71
N ASP A 554 21.40 -31.47 -2.73
CA ASP A 554 21.80 -31.32 -1.34
C ASP A 554 23.29 -31.71 -1.22
N LYS A 555 24.14 -30.70 -1.08
CA LYS A 555 25.60 -30.88 -1.01
C LYS A 555 26.08 -31.26 0.40
N THR A 556 25.18 -31.51 1.36
CA THR A 556 25.55 -31.80 2.75
C THR A 556 26.52 -32.99 2.87
N GLN A 557 26.34 -34.05 2.08
CA GLN A 557 27.27 -35.20 2.09
C GLN A 557 28.65 -34.84 1.52
N ASN A 558 28.69 -34.02 0.46
CA ASN A 558 29.96 -33.54 -0.10
C ASN A 558 30.70 -32.66 0.91
N ILE A 559 29.99 -31.78 1.63
CA ILE A 559 30.57 -30.93 2.68
C ILE A 559 31.10 -31.80 3.84
N LYS A 560 30.32 -32.78 4.32
CA LYS A 560 30.76 -33.74 5.36
C LYS A 560 32.02 -34.51 4.92
N HIS A 561 32.11 -34.88 3.64
CA HIS A 561 33.28 -35.57 3.10
C HIS A 561 34.50 -34.65 2.96
N ALA A 562 34.30 -33.43 2.46
CA ALA A 562 35.32 -32.39 2.35
C ALA A 562 35.93 -32.04 3.72
N LEU A 563 35.08 -31.90 4.75
CA LEU A 563 35.52 -31.64 6.12
C LEU A 563 36.40 -32.78 6.67
N LYS A 564 36.06 -34.03 6.34
CA LYS A 564 36.86 -35.21 6.71
C LYS A 564 38.21 -35.26 6.00
N ILE A 565 38.29 -34.82 4.73
CA ILE A 565 39.54 -34.77 3.97
C ILE A 565 40.54 -33.80 4.62
N ILE A 566 40.07 -32.63 5.07
CA ILE A 566 40.92 -31.60 5.69
C ILE A 566 41.16 -31.82 7.19
N GLN A 567 40.56 -32.84 7.80
CA GLN A 567 40.56 -33.05 9.24
C GLN A 567 41.99 -33.19 9.81
N ASP A 568 42.87 -33.91 9.12
CA ASP A 568 44.23 -34.23 9.59
C ASP A 568 45.28 -33.13 9.28
N VAL A 569 44.90 -32.07 8.56
CA VAL A 569 45.79 -30.93 8.28
C VAL A 569 45.71 -29.95 9.45
N PRO A 570 46.79 -29.68 10.20
CA PRO A 570 46.73 -28.81 11.38
C PRO A 570 46.72 -27.31 11.02
N LEU A 571 45.78 -26.90 10.17
CA LEU A 571 45.48 -25.53 9.79
C LEU A 571 43.97 -25.31 9.73
N PHE A 572 43.55 -24.09 10.08
CA PHE A 572 42.16 -23.63 9.97
C PHE A 572 41.19 -24.40 10.87
N GLU A 573 41.64 -24.89 12.03
CA GLU A 573 40.79 -25.67 12.96
C GLU A 573 39.50 -24.91 13.33
N GLN A 574 39.58 -23.60 13.53
CA GLN A 574 38.39 -22.78 13.82
C GLN A 574 37.40 -22.77 12.64
N THR A 575 37.89 -22.64 11.41
CA THR A 575 37.03 -22.67 10.22
C THR A 575 36.38 -24.04 10.05
N LYS A 576 37.09 -25.13 10.33
CA LYS A 576 36.53 -26.49 10.34
C LYS A 576 35.43 -26.65 11.39
N GLN A 577 35.67 -26.16 12.61
CA GLN A 577 34.67 -26.19 13.68
C GLN A 577 33.43 -25.38 13.29
N ASN A 578 33.59 -24.20 12.69
CA ASN A 578 32.47 -23.38 12.23
C ASN A 578 31.64 -24.10 11.15
N ILE A 579 32.27 -24.84 10.22
CA ILE A 579 31.57 -25.68 9.24
C ILE A 579 30.80 -26.80 9.96
N ASP A 580 31.41 -27.48 10.95
CA ASP A 580 30.76 -28.55 11.73
C ASP A 580 29.55 -28.03 12.53
N ASP A 581 29.69 -26.90 13.21
CA ASP A 581 28.60 -26.25 13.94
C ASP A 581 27.46 -25.82 13.01
N THR A 582 27.79 -25.35 11.80
CA THR A 582 26.81 -25.00 10.77
C THR A 582 26.11 -26.23 10.21
N LEU A 583 26.79 -27.38 10.08
CA LEU A 583 26.18 -28.66 9.74
C LEU A 583 25.19 -29.13 10.82
N VAL A 584 25.53 -28.98 12.10
CA VAL A 584 24.62 -29.30 13.22
C VAL A 584 23.38 -28.40 13.21
N ARG A 585 23.55 -27.09 12.95
CA ARG A 585 22.43 -26.14 12.80
C ARG A 585 21.52 -26.51 11.62
N LEU A 586 22.11 -26.89 10.48
CA LEU A 586 21.40 -27.29 9.27
C LEU A 586 20.64 -28.63 9.43
N ASP A 587 21.15 -29.57 10.23
CA ASP A 587 20.46 -30.83 10.53
C ASP A 587 19.26 -30.63 11.49
N ASN A 588 19.25 -29.54 12.30
CA ASN A 588 18.17 -29.22 13.24
C ASN A 588 17.23 -28.09 12.78
N LYS A 589 17.36 -27.60 11.54
CA LYS A 589 16.55 -26.47 11.04
C LYS A 589 15.09 -26.88 10.88
N ILE A 590 14.21 -26.24 11.65
CA ILE A 590 12.75 -26.38 11.53
C ILE A 590 12.25 -25.29 10.59
N VAL A 591 11.42 -25.67 9.61
CA VAL A 591 10.84 -24.75 8.62
C VAL A 591 9.45 -24.31 9.07
N LYS A 592 9.22 -23.01 9.18
CA LYS A 592 7.91 -22.42 9.49
C LYS A 592 7.15 -22.13 8.19
N ILE A 593 5.95 -22.70 8.09
CA ILE A 593 5.07 -22.61 6.92
C ILE A 593 3.81 -21.84 7.32
N GLY A 594 3.62 -20.64 6.79
CA GLY A 594 2.39 -19.86 7.00
C GLY A 594 1.37 -20.13 5.90
N VAL A 595 0.13 -20.41 6.28
CA VAL A 595 -1.00 -20.62 5.35
C VAL A 595 -1.91 -19.42 5.38
N PHE A 596 -1.99 -18.68 4.28
CA PHE A 596 -2.71 -17.41 4.16
C PHE A 596 -3.77 -17.47 3.07
N GLY A 597 -4.68 -16.49 3.06
CA GLY A 597 -5.77 -16.39 2.10
C GLY A 597 -6.99 -15.71 2.69
N THR A 598 -7.87 -15.22 1.82
CA THR A 598 -9.14 -14.58 2.20
C THR A 598 -10.03 -15.50 3.03
N PHE A 599 -11.03 -14.90 3.69
CA PHE A 599 -12.02 -15.65 4.45
C PHE A 599 -12.71 -16.69 3.56
N SER A 600 -12.94 -17.90 4.08
CA SER A 600 -13.54 -19.03 3.34
C SER A 600 -12.78 -19.53 2.10
N ALA A 601 -11.50 -19.16 1.93
CA ALA A 601 -10.67 -19.70 0.84
C ALA A 601 -10.31 -21.20 1.00
N GLY A 602 -10.62 -21.81 2.15
CA GLY A 602 -10.39 -23.23 2.43
C GLY A 602 -9.00 -23.54 3.00
N LYS A 603 -8.40 -22.64 3.78
CA LYS A 603 -7.08 -22.82 4.45
C LYS A 603 -7.04 -24.04 5.36
N SER A 604 -7.93 -24.13 6.34
CA SER A 604 -7.97 -25.27 7.28
C SER A 604 -8.30 -26.59 6.56
N SER A 605 -9.15 -26.55 5.52
CA SER A 605 -9.41 -27.71 4.66
C SER A 605 -8.17 -28.17 3.90
N LEU A 606 -7.35 -27.23 3.40
CA LEU A 606 -6.08 -27.55 2.74
C LEU A 606 -5.08 -28.19 3.70
N ILE A 607 -4.97 -27.67 4.93
CA ILE A 607 -4.11 -28.24 5.96
C ILE A 607 -4.55 -29.67 6.30
N ASN A 608 -5.85 -29.88 6.52
CA ASN A 608 -6.41 -31.23 6.74
C ASN A 608 -6.07 -32.17 5.58
N ALA A 609 -6.21 -31.72 4.33
CA ALA A 609 -5.86 -32.51 3.15
C ALA A 609 -4.36 -32.86 3.09
N LEU A 610 -3.46 -31.93 3.45
CA LEU A 610 -2.01 -32.18 3.50
C LEU A 610 -1.64 -33.23 4.58
N LEU A 611 -2.34 -33.18 5.71
CA LEU A 611 -2.15 -34.09 6.84
C LEU A 611 -2.87 -35.44 6.67
N GLY A 612 -3.88 -35.50 5.80
CA GLY A 612 -4.62 -36.71 5.44
C GLY A 612 -5.80 -37.05 6.35
N ASP A 613 -6.20 -36.16 7.26
CA ASP A 613 -7.39 -36.33 8.12
C ASP A 613 -7.93 -34.96 8.59
N ASN A 614 -9.12 -34.95 9.21
CA ASN A 614 -9.81 -33.76 9.69
C ASN A 614 -9.34 -33.34 11.08
N TYR A 615 -8.20 -32.65 11.17
CA TYR A 615 -7.65 -32.15 12.43
C TYR A 615 -8.15 -30.77 12.83
N LEU A 616 -8.40 -29.90 11.85
CA LEU A 616 -8.93 -28.55 12.01
C LEU A 616 -10.42 -28.50 11.60
N VAL A 617 -11.19 -27.60 12.20
CA VAL A 617 -12.60 -27.41 11.85
C VAL A 617 -12.72 -26.56 10.59
N SER A 618 -13.33 -27.11 9.54
CA SER A 618 -13.68 -26.37 8.33
C SER A 618 -15.15 -25.93 8.36
N SER A 619 -15.45 -24.63 8.46
CA SER A 619 -16.82 -24.14 8.28
C SER A 619 -16.89 -22.86 7.44
N PRO A 620 -18.00 -22.63 6.71
CA PRO A 620 -18.23 -21.43 5.90
C PRO A 620 -18.54 -20.18 6.75
N ASN A 621 -18.86 -20.35 8.04
CA ASN A 621 -18.95 -19.27 9.03
C ASN A 621 -17.60 -19.10 9.74
N PRO A 622 -17.28 -17.93 10.32
CA PRO A 622 -16.00 -17.68 10.99
C PRO A 622 -15.71 -18.79 11.99
N THR A 623 -14.73 -19.65 11.71
CA THR A 623 -14.50 -20.87 12.52
C THR A 623 -13.07 -21.09 12.94
N THR A 624 -12.17 -20.14 12.66
CA THR A 624 -10.87 -20.09 13.31
C THR A 624 -10.86 -18.79 14.11
N ALA A 625 -11.01 -18.90 15.42
CA ALA A 625 -11.09 -17.76 16.33
C ALA A 625 -9.74 -17.51 17.06
N ALA A 626 -8.84 -18.49 17.01
CA ALA A 626 -7.48 -18.41 17.53
C ALA A 626 -6.46 -18.97 16.52
N MET A 627 -5.26 -18.39 16.50
CA MET A 627 -4.12 -18.88 15.72
C MET A 627 -3.81 -20.34 16.10
N THR A 628 -3.62 -21.20 15.10
CA THR A 628 -3.30 -22.62 15.34
C THR A 628 -1.97 -22.99 14.71
N GLU A 629 -1.03 -23.46 15.54
CA GLU A 629 0.27 -23.97 15.14
C GLU A 629 0.28 -25.50 15.21
N LEU A 630 0.60 -26.15 14.10
CA LEU A 630 0.67 -27.60 13.98
C LEU A 630 2.13 -28.04 13.94
N THR A 631 2.51 -28.90 14.88
CA THR A 631 3.88 -29.41 15.05
C THR A 631 3.89 -30.93 15.27
N TYR A 632 5.06 -31.54 15.12
CA TYR A 632 5.23 -32.97 15.42
C TYR A 632 5.24 -33.23 16.94
N GLY A 633 4.38 -34.13 17.41
CA GLY A 633 4.37 -34.55 18.82
C GLY A 633 3.08 -35.28 19.24
N HIS A 634 2.87 -35.44 20.54
CA HIS A 634 1.71 -36.18 21.09
C HIS A 634 0.76 -35.33 21.93
N ASP A 635 1.30 -34.37 22.69
CA ASP A 635 0.53 -33.60 23.67
C ASP A 635 0.24 -32.20 23.15
N SER A 636 -0.97 -31.99 22.65
CA SER A 636 -1.46 -30.67 22.22
C SER A 636 -1.56 -29.71 23.40
N GLN A 637 -1.31 -28.44 23.16
CA GLN A 637 -1.28 -27.40 24.18
C GLN A 637 -2.06 -26.17 23.72
N ILE A 638 -2.48 -25.33 24.66
CA ILE A 638 -2.96 -23.98 24.39
C ILE A 638 -2.13 -23.00 25.21
N THR A 639 -1.90 -21.82 24.66
CA THR A 639 -1.39 -20.67 25.39
C THR A 639 -2.52 -19.68 25.57
N LEU A 640 -2.84 -19.38 26.83
CA LEU A 640 -3.82 -18.38 27.20
C LEU A 640 -3.24 -16.97 27.09
N LYS A 641 -4.11 -16.00 26.85
CA LYS A 641 -3.74 -14.58 26.97
C LYS A 641 -3.42 -14.20 28.40
N SER A 642 -2.78 -13.05 28.61
CA SER A 642 -2.66 -12.43 29.93
C SER A 642 -3.91 -11.61 30.30
N ALA A 643 -4.08 -11.34 31.60
CA ALA A 643 -5.21 -10.55 32.09
C ALA A 643 -5.17 -9.12 31.54
N GLU A 644 -3.96 -8.57 31.34
CA GLU A 644 -3.74 -7.26 30.73
C GLU A 644 -4.18 -7.24 29.27
N GLN A 645 -3.80 -8.26 28.48
CA GLN A 645 -4.21 -8.39 27.07
C GLN A 645 -5.73 -8.46 26.93
N LEU A 646 -6.38 -9.28 27.76
CA LEU A 646 -7.84 -9.42 27.72
C LEU A 646 -8.55 -8.13 28.17
N LEU A 647 -8.01 -7.42 29.16
CA LEU A 647 -8.54 -6.13 29.62
C LEU A 647 -8.40 -5.04 28.55
N GLU A 648 -7.28 -5.02 27.82
CA GLU A 648 -7.07 -4.09 26.72
C GLU A 648 -8.11 -4.30 25.62
N GLU A 649 -8.36 -5.54 25.20
CA GLU A 649 -9.39 -5.87 24.21
C GLU A 649 -10.80 -5.45 24.68
N ILE A 650 -11.13 -5.67 25.95
CA ILE A 650 -12.40 -5.21 26.54
C ILE A 650 -12.50 -3.68 26.48
N ASN A 651 -11.45 -2.97 26.85
CA ASN A 651 -11.44 -1.51 26.83
C ASN A 651 -11.56 -0.96 25.41
N GLN A 652 -10.98 -1.63 24.41
CA GLN A 652 -11.17 -1.28 22.99
C GLN A 652 -12.63 -1.45 22.54
N VAL A 653 -13.33 -2.47 23.03
CA VAL A 653 -14.76 -2.67 22.72
C VAL A 653 -15.63 -1.52 23.24
N PHE A 654 -15.32 -0.97 24.42
CA PHE A 654 -16.09 0.10 25.07
C PHE A 654 -15.53 1.51 24.84
N GLU A 655 -14.49 1.66 24.02
CA GLU A 655 -13.80 2.94 23.77
C GLU A 655 -14.76 4.01 23.19
N VAL A 656 -15.68 3.59 22.32
CA VAL A 656 -16.73 4.46 21.72
C VAL A 656 -17.68 5.02 22.79
N GLU A 657 -17.87 4.33 23.91
CA GLU A 657 -18.77 4.77 24.98
C GLU A 657 -18.05 5.57 26.10
N ASN A 658 -16.74 5.80 25.93
CA ASN A 658 -15.88 6.46 26.93
C ASN A 658 -15.78 5.71 28.26
N ILE A 659 -15.88 4.39 28.22
CA ILE A 659 -15.81 3.57 29.42
C ILE A 659 -14.54 2.74 29.36
N THR A 660 -13.71 2.95 30.38
CA THR A 660 -12.59 2.09 30.68
C THR A 660 -12.88 1.33 31.98
N PHE A 661 -12.31 0.15 32.07
CA PHE A 661 -12.33 -0.69 33.24
C PHE A 661 -10.90 -0.88 33.72
N ASP A 662 -10.69 -0.73 35.03
CA ASP A 662 -9.39 -0.97 35.67
C ASP A 662 -9.10 -2.47 35.85
N SER A 663 -10.13 -3.31 35.71
CA SER A 663 -10.05 -4.77 35.82
C SER A 663 -11.26 -5.42 35.15
N ILE A 664 -11.13 -6.70 34.81
CA ILE A 664 -12.23 -7.46 34.20
C ILE A 664 -13.36 -7.67 35.22
N GLU A 665 -13.03 -7.84 36.50
CA GLU A 665 -13.99 -7.92 37.59
C GLU A 665 -14.84 -6.64 37.73
N ALA A 666 -14.27 -5.47 37.41
CA ALA A 666 -15.03 -4.23 37.39
C ALA A 666 -16.08 -4.19 36.27
N LEU A 667 -15.82 -4.85 35.13
CA LEU A 667 -16.82 -5.07 34.08
C LEU A 667 -17.94 -5.99 34.58
N LEU A 668 -17.58 -7.16 35.12
CA LEU A 668 -18.54 -8.18 35.57
C LEU A 668 -19.50 -7.69 36.66
N ASN A 669 -19.01 -6.81 37.54
CA ASN A 669 -19.81 -6.26 38.64
C ASN A 669 -20.71 -5.07 38.24
N LYS A 670 -20.59 -4.55 37.01
CA LYS A 670 -21.36 -3.41 36.52
C LYS A 670 -22.58 -3.89 35.72
N ASN A 671 -23.73 -3.22 35.86
CA ASN A 671 -24.89 -3.53 35.02
C ASN A 671 -24.66 -2.99 33.59
N THR A 672 -24.15 -3.85 32.71
CA THR A 672 -23.78 -3.53 31.32
C THR A 672 -24.94 -3.63 30.32
N ASN A 673 -26.15 -3.98 30.76
CA ASN A 673 -27.29 -4.25 29.86
C ASN A 673 -27.63 -3.09 28.89
N LYS A 674 -27.48 -1.83 29.32
CA LYS A 674 -27.68 -0.67 28.43
C LYS A 674 -26.54 -0.45 27.45
N LEU A 675 -25.31 -0.79 27.83
CA LEU A 675 -24.10 -0.68 27.01
C LEU A 675 -24.06 -1.77 25.95
N LYS A 676 -24.43 -3.00 26.33
CA LYS A 676 -24.57 -4.12 25.41
C LYS A 676 -25.59 -3.89 24.30
N ALA A 677 -26.62 -3.08 24.55
CA ALA A 677 -27.64 -2.77 23.57
C ALA A 677 -27.14 -1.85 22.43
N SER A 678 -26.03 -1.12 22.61
CA SER A 678 -25.40 -0.31 21.57
C SER A 678 -24.26 -1.03 20.84
N LEU A 679 -23.81 -2.19 21.33
CA LEU A 679 -22.73 -2.96 20.71
C LEU A 679 -23.20 -3.70 19.46
N GLU A 680 -22.33 -3.71 18.44
CA GLU A 680 -22.48 -4.57 17.26
C GLU A 680 -22.46 -6.06 17.67
N LYS A 681 -23.13 -6.91 16.87
CA LYS A 681 -23.33 -8.33 17.17
C LYS A 681 -22.04 -9.09 17.53
N ASN A 682 -20.94 -8.82 16.83
CA ASN A 682 -19.65 -9.51 17.06
C ASN A 682 -18.98 -9.06 18.36
N LYS A 683 -19.01 -7.75 18.67
CA LYS A 683 -18.48 -7.19 19.92
C LYS A 683 -19.31 -7.66 21.12
N LEU A 684 -20.61 -7.79 20.95
CA LEU A 684 -21.52 -8.33 21.96
C LEU A 684 -21.21 -9.80 22.27
N ALA A 685 -20.90 -10.61 21.26
CA ALA A 685 -20.51 -12.01 21.45
C ALA A 685 -19.23 -12.14 22.30
N PHE A 686 -18.20 -11.33 22.00
CA PHE A 686 -16.97 -11.26 22.79
C PHE A 686 -17.23 -10.89 24.26
N VAL A 687 -18.01 -9.84 24.52
CA VAL A 687 -18.32 -9.42 25.90
C VAL A 687 -19.09 -10.50 26.66
N ASN A 688 -20.05 -11.18 26.01
CA ASN A 688 -20.80 -12.27 26.63
C ASN A 688 -19.91 -13.49 26.91
N ALA A 689 -18.95 -13.80 26.03
CA ALA A 689 -17.96 -14.85 26.25
C ALA A 689 -17.11 -14.58 27.50
N VAL A 690 -16.61 -13.34 27.64
CA VAL A 690 -15.92 -12.89 28.85
C VAL A 690 -16.81 -13.03 30.08
N GLU A 691 -18.04 -12.53 30.05
CA GLU A 691 -18.92 -12.62 31.22
C GLU A 691 -19.28 -14.05 31.64
N THR A 692 -19.38 -14.96 30.68
CA THR A 692 -19.80 -16.34 30.95
C THR A 692 -18.64 -17.20 31.44
N HIS A 693 -17.43 -16.99 30.91
CA HIS A 693 -16.31 -17.93 31.08
C HIS A 693 -15.06 -17.34 31.76
N TYR A 694 -15.06 -16.07 32.17
CA TYR A 694 -13.89 -15.45 32.81
C TYR A 694 -13.41 -16.18 34.08
N ASP A 695 -14.33 -16.69 34.91
CA ASP A 695 -13.99 -17.45 36.11
C ASP A 695 -13.12 -18.68 35.79
N MET A 696 -13.43 -19.37 34.68
CA MET A 696 -12.64 -20.51 34.20
C MET A 696 -11.21 -20.08 33.83
N TYR A 697 -11.08 -18.97 33.12
CA TYR A 697 -9.80 -18.41 32.71
C TYR A 697 -8.93 -18.02 33.92
N GLN A 698 -9.52 -17.39 34.95
CA GLN A 698 -8.80 -17.08 36.19
C GLN A 698 -8.26 -18.35 36.88
N ASP A 699 -9.06 -19.42 36.87
CA ASP A 699 -8.62 -20.69 37.44
C ASP A 699 -7.49 -21.32 36.63
N MET A 700 -7.53 -21.25 35.30
CA MET A 700 -6.46 -21.77 34.44
C MET A 700 -5.15 -20.99 34.61
N LEU A 701 -5.19 -19.66 34.59
CA LEU A 701 -4.00 -18.81 34.78
C LEU A 701 -3.22 -19.11 36.07
N LYS A 702 -3.89 -19.55 37.15
CA LYS A 702 -3.23 -19.95 38.41
C LYS A 702 -2.27 -21.12 38.24
N TYR A 703 -2.51 -21.97 37.24
CA TYR A 703 -1.70 -23.15 36.93
C TYR A 703 -0.67 -22.91 35.81
N GLY A 704 -0.60 -21.69 35.26
CA GLY A 704 0.31 -21.30 34.18
C GLY A 704 -0.42 -20.71 32.96
N LEU A 705 0.32 -20.15 32.00
CA LEU A 705 -0.25 -19.66 30.73
C LEU A 705 -0.44 -20.78 29.70
N THR A 706 0.28 -21.89 29.85
CA THR A 706 0.27 -23.01 28.91
C THR A 706 -0.39 -24.22 29.53
N HIS A 707 -1.38 -24.80 28.85
CA HIS A 707 -2.12 -25.98 29.30
C HIS A 707 -2.12 -27.06 28.25
N THR A 708 -1.90 -28.31 28.66
CA THR A 708 -2.12 -29.47 27.79
C THR A 708 -3.61 -29.71 27.63
N ILE A 709 -4.06 -29.90 26.39
CA ILE A 709 -5.45 -30.17 26.03
C ILE A 709 -5.58 -31.53 25.34
N SER A 710 -6.72 -32.19 25.52
CA SER A 710 -7.02 -33.43 24.83
C SER A 710 -7.49 -33.18 23.38
N GLN A 711 -7.46 -34.21 22.53
CA GLN A 711 -7.92 -34.05 21.14
C GLN A 711 -9.41 -33.66 21.03
N ASP A 712 -10.24 -34.16 21.94
CA ASP A 712 -11.68 -33.86 21.95
C ASP A 712 -11.98 -32.38 22.28
N GLU A 713 -11.06 -31.70 22.96
CA GLU A 713 -11.18 -30.29 23.37
C GLU A 713 -10.63 -29.31 22.32
N ILE A 714 -9.89 -29.76 21.31
CA ILE A 714 -9.29 -28.88 20.28
C ILE A 714 -10.36 -28.04 19.60
N LYS A 715 -11.50 -28.66 19.27
CA LYS A 715 -12.61 -27.97 18.60
C LYS A 715 -13.18 -26.84 19.47
N GLN A 716 -13.28 -27.09 20.77
CA GLN A 716 -13.74 -26.09 21.74
C GLN A 716 -12.80 -24.89 21.77
N TRP A 717 -11.49 -25.12 21.86
CA TRP A 717 -10.51 -24.02 22.01
C TRP A 717 -10.10 -23.32 20.70
N SER A 718 -10.29 -23.96 19.53
CA SER A 718 -9.89 -23.38 18.22
C SER A 718 -11.05 -22.76 17.43
N ALA A 719 -12.28 -23.29 17.56
CA ALA A 719 -13.39 -22.97 16.68
C ALA A 719 -14.63 -22.37 17.38
N GLU A 720 -14.80 -22.56 18.67
CA GLU A 720 -15.90 -21.96 19.42
C GLU A 720 -15.48 -20.57 19.94
N ASP A 721 -16.03 -19.52 19.33
CA ASP A 721 -15.73 -18.10 19.63
C ASP A 721 -15.73 -17.79 21.15
N GLU A 722 -16.63 -18.43 21.90
CA GLU A 722 -16.75 -18.22 23.35
C GLU A 722 -15.50 -18.63 24.14
N TYR A 723 -14.80 -19.69 23.74
CA TYR A 723 -13.60 -20.19 24.42
C TYR A 723 -12.32 -19.64 23.79
N ALA A 724 -12.28 -19.57 22.45
CA ALA A 724 -11.14 -19.02 21.71
C ALA A 724 -10.87 -17.53 22.05
N THR A 725 -11.87 -16.82 22.57
CA THR A 725 -11.71 -15.46 23.12
C THR A 725 -10.55 -15.33 24.11
N PHE A 726 -10.27 -16.37 24.90
CA PHE A 726 -9.23 -16.38 25.94
C PHE A 726 -7.90 -16.98 25.48
N VAL A 727 -7.88 -17.62 24.31
CA VAL A 727 -6.72 -18.32 23.77
C VAL A 727 -5.90 -17.37 22.88
N ASN A 728 -4.58 -17.38 23.07
CA ASN A 728 -3.64 -16.71 22.19
C ASN A 728 -3.27 -17.63 21.02
N THR A 729 -2.82 -18.85 21.35
CA THR A 729 -2.35 -19.82 20.34
C THR A 729 -2.76 -21.24 20.74
N VAL A 730 -3.25 -22.01 19.77
CA VAL A 730 -3.48 -23.45 19.89
C VAL A 730 -2.28 -24.17 19.30
N HIS A 731 -1.54 -24.89 20.13
CA HIS A 731 -0.37 -25.70 19.76
C HIS A 731 -0.79 -27.15 19.53
N LEU A 732 -1.18 -27.47 18.31
CA LEU A 732 -1.61 -28.80 17.93
C LEU A 732 -0.41 -29.71 17.65
N LYS A 733 -0.17 -30.71 18.52
CA LYS A 733 0.93 -31.67 18.34
C LYS A 733 0.40 -32.98 17.79
N LEU A 734 0.80 -33.32 16.57
CA LEU A 734 0.32 -34.51 15.87
C LEU A 734 1.48 -35.48 15.59
N PRO A 735 1.32 -36.79 15.82
CA PRO A 735 2.37 -37.77 15.59
C PRO A 735 2.43 -38.18 14.12
N ILE A 736 2.48 -37.19 13.23
CA ILE A 736 2.49 -37.36 11.77
C ILE A 736 3.93 -37.13 11.30
N ASP A 737 4.57 -38.17 10.76
CA ASP A 737 5.97 -38.10 10.31
C ASP A 737 6.23 -36.97 9.31
N TRP A 738 5.24 -36.60 8.49
CA TRP A 738 5.35 -35.50 7.54
C TRP A 738 5.57 -34.13 8.22
N LEU A 739 5.12 -33.95 9.47
CA LEU A 739 5.33 -32.73 10.26
C LEU A 739 6.72 -32.66 10.90
N LYS A 740 7.56 -33.71 10.79
CA LYS A 740 8.96 -33.60 11.25
C LYS A 740 9.64 -32.45 10.53
N ASP A 741 10.36 -31.64 11.30
CA ASP A 741 11.10 -30.46 10.84
C ASP A 741 10.22 -29.35 10.24
N LYS A 742 8.91 -29.35 10.53
CA LYS A 742 7.94 -28.34 10.05
C LYS A 742 7.08 -27.80 11.18
N ILE A 743 6.78 -26.51 11.12
CA ILE A 743 5.72 -25.85 11.87
C ILE A 743 4.74 -25.30 10.84
N ILE A 744 3.48 -25.74 10.87
CA ILE A 744 2.44 -25.18 9.98
C ILE A 744 1.57 -24.26 10.80
N VAL A 745 1.38 -23.04 10.33
CA VAL A 745 0.56 -22.04 11.00
C VAL A 745 -0.68 -21.77 10.16
N ASP A 746 -1.85 -22.13 10.68
CA ASP A 746 -3.13 -21.71 10.11
C ASP A 746 -3.41 -20.28 10.56
N SER A 747 -3.26 -19.32 9.64
CA SER A 747 -3.48 -17.90 9.94
C SER A 747 -4.97 -17.57 9.93
N LEU A 748 -5.34 -16.57 10.71
CA LEU A 748 -6.67 -15.96 10.64
C LEU A 748 -6.79 -15.26 9.26
N GLY A 749 -7.98 -15.30 8.65
CA GLY A 749 -8.17 -14.72 7.31
C GLY A 749 -7.95 -13.20 7.34
N LEU A 750 -7.24 -12.68 6.34
CA LEU A 750 -6.98 -11.24 6.24
C LEU A 750 -8.26 -10.50 5.82
N HIS A 751 -8.48 -9.32 6.42
CA HIS A 751 -9.68 -8.48 6.32
C HIS A 751 -10.89 -8.88 7.19
N SER A 752 -10.72 -9.67 8.25
CA SER A 752 -11.75 -9.71 9.30
C SER A 752 -11.88 -8.34 9.97
N ASN A 753 -13.10 -7.90 10.27
CA ASN A 753 -13.42 -6.60 10.90
C ASN A 753 -12.79 -6.36 12.29
N ASN A 754 -11.93 -7.26 12.79
CA ASN A 754 -11.27 -7.16 14.09
C ASN A 754 -9.77 -6.85 13.87
N GLN A 755 -9.27 -5.77 14.48
CA GLN A 755 -7.84 -5.43 14.53
C GLN A 755 -6.98 -6.56 15.12
N ARG A 756 -7.55 -7.35 16.03
CA ARG A 756 -6.98 -8.55 16.70
C ARG A 756 -6.76 -9.77 15.79
N HIS A 757 -6.89 -9.64 14.48
CA HIS A 757 -6.58 -10.71 13.54
C HIS A 757 -5.48 -10.30 12.56
N THR A 758 -5.22 -8.99 12.44
CA THR A 758 -4.23 -8.42 11.54
C THR A 758 -2.83 -8.55 12.13
N ASN A 759 -2.63 -8.15 13.38
CA ASN A 759 -1.31 -8.17 14.05
C ASN A 759 -0.75 -9.60 14.17
N GLU A 760 -1.58 -10.57 14.53
CA GLU A 760 -1.19 -11.97 14.66
C GLU A 760 -0.80 -12.58 13.30
N THR A 761 -1.55 -12.23 12.24
CA THR A 761 -1.26 -12.71 10.88
C THR A 761 0.05 -12.12 10.35
N GLU A 762 0.38 -10.88 10.71
CA GLU A 762 1.64 -10.23 10.36
C GLU A 762 2.85 -10.87 11.06
N LYS A 763 2.75 -11.19 12.36
CA LYS A 763 3.83 -11.93 13.06
C LYS A 763 4.14 -13.27 12.40
N VAL A 764 3.13 -13.94 11.84
CA VAL A 764 3.35 -15.17 11.06
C VAL A 764 4.02 -14.85 9.73
N LEU A 765 3.61 -13.77 9.07
CA LEU A 765 4.16 -13.34 7.79
C LEU A 765 5.67 -13.04 7.89
N THR A 766 6.09 -12.32 8.93
CA THR A 766 7.49 -11.93 9.13
C THR A 766 8.40 -13.11 9.51
N SER A 767 7.85 -14.12 10.17
CA SER A 767 8.61 -15.28 10.68
C SER A 767 8.52 -16.54 9.83
N ALA A 768 7.68 -16.59 8.79
CA ALA A 768 7.52 -17.77 7.94
C ALA A 768 8.67 -17.93 6.93
N ASP A 769 9.22 -19.14 6.79
CA ASP A 769 10.18 -19.48 5.73
C ASP A 769 9.48 -19.76 4.39
N LEU A 770 8.27 -20.34 4.45
CA LEU A 770 7.45 -20.67 3.28
C LEU A 770 6.02 -20.18 3.48
N ILE A 771 5.49 -19.55 2.44
CA ILE A 771 4.12 -19.04 2.40
C ILE A 771 3.29 -19.83 1.41
N LEU A 772 2.16 -20.36 1.89
CA LEU A 772 1.14 -21.01 1.10
C LEU A 772 -0.06 -20.07 1.01
N TYR A 773 -0.27 -19.46 -0.16
CA TYR A 773 -1.42 -18.58 -0.38
C TYR A 773 -2.58 -19.34 -1.02
N VAL A 774 -3.70 -19.43 -0.32
CA VAL A 774 -4.87 -20.21 -0.71
C VAL A 774 -5.94 -19.28 -1.27
N SER A 775 -6.37 -19.56 -2.50
CA SER A 775 -7.48 -18.91 -3.16
C SER A 775 -8.52 -19.94 -3.59
N TYR A 776 -9.79 -19.55 -3.63
CA TYR A 776 -10.91 -20.46 -3.91
C TYR A 776 -11.24 -20.47 -5.41
N PHE A 777 -11.52 -21.63 -6.01
CA PHE A 777 -11.71 -21.79 -7.46
C PHE A 777 -12.62 -20.73 -8.10
N ASN A 778 -13.83 -20.53 -7.56
CA ASN A 778 -14.81 -19.56 -8.08
C ASN A 778 -14.48 -18.08 -7.77
N HIS A 779 -13.50 -17.82 -6.90
CA HIS A 779 -13.07 -16.48 -6.49
C HIS A 779 -11.54 -16.40 -6.53
N SER A 780 -10.95 -16.94 -7.59
CA SER A 780 -9.50 -17.01 -7.71
C SER A 780 -8.94 -15.61 -7.97
N PHE A 781 -8.00 -15.14 -7.13
CA PHE A 781 -7.25 -13.88 -7.26
C PHE A 781 -8.12 -12.59 -7.29
N THR A 782 -8.77 -12.29 -6.16
CA THR A 782 -9.52 -11.05 -5.91
C THR A 782 -8.60 -9.84 -5.66
N ASP A 783 -9.15 -8.63 -5.61
CA ASP A 783 -8.36 -7.41 -5.31
C ASP A 783 -7.78 -7.39 -3.91
N ASN A 784 -8.49 -8.00 -2.95
CA ASN A 784 -7.97 -8.20 -1.60
C ASN A 784 -6.76 -9.15 -1.65
N ASP A 785 -6.83 -10.21 -2.47
CA ASP A 785 -5.68 -11.08 -2.71
C ASP A 785 -4.51 -10.31 -3.36
N LYS A 786 -4.80 -9.44 -4.35
CA LYS A 786 -3.79 -8.60 -5.00
C LYS A 786 -3.10 -7.64 -4.03
N ARG A 787 -3.86 -6.87 -3.25
CA ARG A 787 -3.31 -5.93 -2.25
C ARG A 787 -2.48 -6.65 -1.20
N PHE A 788 -2.95 -7.81 -0.74
CA PHE A 788 -2.18 -8.61 0.19
C PHE A 788 -0.88 -9.12 -0.42
N ILE A 789 -0.91 -9.60 -1.66
CA ILE A 789 0.28 -10.04 -2.39
C ILE A 789 1.27 -8.89 -2.62
N GLU A 790 0.79 -7.68 -2.92
CA GLU A 790 1.63 -6.48 -3.03
C GLU A 790 2.28 -6.10 -1.70
N HIS A 791 1.52 -6.16 -0.61
CA HIS A 791 2.03 -5.95 0.75
C HIS A 791 3.08 -6.99 1.14
N MET A 792 2.76 -8.26 0.91
CA MET A 792 3.65 -9.40 1.01
C MET A 792 4.94 -9.20 0.24
N LYS A 793 4.86 -8.68 -0.99
CA LYS A 793 6.04 -8.42 -1.81
C LYS A 793 6.92 -7.32 -1.20
N ALA A 794 6.33 -6.25 -0.67
CA ALA A 794 7.08 -5.21 0.03
C ALA A 794 7.83 -5.79 1.25
N MET A 795 7.26 -6.79 1.93
CA MET A 795 7.90 -7.54 3.01
C MET A 795 8.97 -8.52 2.49
N ASN A 796 8.67 -9.29 1.43
CA ASN A 796 9.58 -10.25 0.80
C ASN A 796 10.82 -9.57 0.20
N GLN A 797 10.73 -8.32 -0.26
CA GLN A 797 11.89 -7.54 -0.70
C GLN A 797 12.90 -7.26 0.42
N LEU A 798 12.50 -7.45 1.68
CA LEU A 798 13.36 -7.32 2.86
C LEU A 798 13.93 -8.68 3.29
N ASN A 799 13.23 -9.80 3.01
CA ASN A 799 13.66 -11.16 3.33
C ASN A 799 14.00 -11.97 2.07
N GLU A 800 15.27 -12.01 1.68
CA GLU A 800 15.77 -12.71 0.46
C GLU A 800 15.46 -14.23 0.40
N ASN A 801 14.92 -14.82 1.48
CA ASN A 801 14.85 -16.26 1.71
C ASN A 801 13.43 -16.82 1.88
N GLN A 802 12.40 -15.97 1.81
CA GLN A 802 11.01 -16.38 1.99
C GLN A 802 10.43 -16.91 0.66
N ALA A 803 10.04 -18.18 0.63
CA ALA A 803 9.43 -18.78 -0.56
C ALA A 803 7.92 -18.58 -0.58
N PHE A 804 7.34 -18.44 -1.77
CA PHE A 804 5.91 -18.26 -1.96
C PHE A 804 5.36 -19.30 -2.94
N LYS A 805 4.25 -19.96 -2.58
CA LYS A 805 3.51 -20.91 -3.43
C LYS A 805 2.04 -20.52 -3.48
N MET A 806 1.46 -20.49 -4.69
CA MET A 806 0.05 -20.19 -4.92
C MET A 806 -0.79 -21.46 -4.98
N ILE A 807 -1.93 -21.50 -4.29
CA ILE A 807 -2.84 -22.64 -4.25
C ILE A 807 -4.23 -22.19 -4.71
N ILE A 808 -4.77 -22.90 -5.71
CA ILE A 808 -6.16 -22.78 -6.17
C ILE A 808 -6.92 -23.99 -5.63
N ASN A 809 -7.72 -23.79 -4.59
CA ASN A 809 -8.47 -24.84 -3.91
C ASN A 809 -9.89 -25.01 -4.49
N ALA A 810 -10.53 -26.15 -4.22
CA ALA A 810 -11.88 -26.50 -4.69
C ALA A 810 -11.99 -26.69 -6.22
N THR A 811 -10.97 -27.28 -6.84
CA THR A 811 -10.96 -27.58 -8.29
C THR A 811 -12.03 -28.58 -8.74
N ASP A 812 -12.63 -29.31 -7.81
CA ASP A 812 -13.79 -30.19 -8.06
C ASP A 812 -15.06 -29.44 -8.51
N LEU A 813 -15.07 -28.11 -8.40
CA LEU A 813 -16.13 -27.24 -8.93
C LEU A 813 -15.99 -26.98 -10.44
N ALA A 814 -14.87 -27.34 -11.05
CA ALA A 814 -14.71 -27.21 -12.49
C ALA A 814 -15.68 -28.16 -13.23
N GLU A 815 -16.54 -27.62 -14.08
CA GLU A 815 -17.44 -28.44 -14.90
C GLU A 815 -16.68 -29.19 -16.00
N THR A 816 -15.57 -28.59 -16.49
CA THR A 816 -14.71 -29.15 -17.53
C THR A 816 -13.22 -28.92 -17.25
N GLU A 817 -12.35 -29.72 -17.86
CA GLU A 817 -10.88 -29.48 -17.79
C GLU A 817 -10.47 -28.14 -18.41
N ASP A 818 -11.22 -27.65 -19.41
CA ASP A 818 -10.96 -26.34 -20.02
C ASP A 818 -11.21 -25.19 -19.03
N ASP A 819 -12.23 -25.31 -18.18
CA ASP A 819 -12.53 -24.33 -17.13
C ASP A 819 -11.39 -24.28 -16.10
N LEU A 820 -10.92 -25.44 -15.66
CA LEU A 820 -9.80 -25.54 -14.73
C LEU A 820 -8.53 -24.88 -15.29
N ASN A 821 -8.19 -25.19 -16.54
CA ASN A 821 -7.00 -24.63 -17.19
C ASN A 821 -7.11 -23.11 -17.34
N ALA A 822 -8.29 -22.59 -17.65
CA ALA A 822 -8.52 -21.15 -17.76
C ALA A 822 -8.37 -20.42 -16.43
N VAL A 823 -8.79 -21.01 -15.30
CA VAL A 823 -8.56 -20.41 -13.96
C VAL A 823 -7.06 -20.38 -13.63
N ILE A 824 -6.33 -21.47 -13.91
CA ILE A 824 -4.88 -21.54 -13.66
C ILE A 824 -4.13 -20.48 -14.47
N GLU A 825 -4.48 -20.31 -15.74
CA GLU A 825 -3.89 -19.30 -16.63
C GLU A 825 -4.15 -17.88 -16.11
N TYR A 826 -5.41 -17.59 -15.73
CA TYR A 826 -5.81 -16.31 -15.15
C TYR A 826 -4.99 -15.94 -13.90
N VAL A 827 -4.86 -16.87 -12.95
CA VAL A 827 -4.07 -16.64 -11.71
C VAL A 827 -2.59 -16.42 -12.04
N GLY A 828 -2.05 -17.15 -13.01
CA GLY A 828 -0.66 -16.97 -13.46
C GLY A 828 -0.40 -15.60 -14.08
N ASP A 829 -1.31 -15.11 -14.90
CA ASP A 829 -1.20 -13.78 -15.49
C ASP A 829 -1.30 -12.69 -14.41
N ALA A 830 -2.19 -12.86 -13.43
CA ALA A 830 -2.38 -11.90 -12.35
C ALA A 830 -1.16 -11.82 -11.40
N LEU A 831 -0.54 -12.96 -11.07
CA LEU A 831 0.74 -13.02 -10.37
C LEU A 831 1.88 -12.33 -11.14
N THR A 832 1.86 -12.46 -12.47
CA THR A 832 2.85 -11.79 -13.34
C THR A 832 2.69 -10.26 -13.29
N GLN A 833 1.46 -9.73 -13.21
CA GLN A 833 1.21 -8.28 -13.12
C GLN A 833 1.80 -7.64 -11.86
N VAL A 834 1.83 -8.38 -10.74
CA VAL A 834 2.45 -7.92 -9.48
C VAL A 834 3.95 -8.24 -9.42
N ASN A 835 4.55 -8.74 -10.50
CA ASN A 835 5.92 -9.23 -10.59
C ASN A 835 6.26 -10.25 -9.49
N MET A 836 5.41 -11.26 -9.30
CA MET A 836 5.65 -12.37 -8.39
C MET A 836 5.60 -13.70 -9.18
N ASP A 837 6.76 -14.25 -9.54
CA ASP A 837 6.84 -15.57 -10.20
C ASP A 837 6.73 -16.66 -9.12
N SER A 838 5.72 -17.53 -9.22
CA SER A 838 5.46 -18.60 -8.25
C SER A 838 4.80 -19.81 -8.89
N ASP A 839 5.05 -20.98 -8.32
CA ASP A 839 4.36 -22.22 -8.66
C ASP A 839 2.87 -22.15 -8.26
N ILE A 840 2.00 -22.58 -9.16
CA ILE A 840 0.56 -22.65 -8.95
C ILE A 840 0.15 -24.11 -8.79
N PHE A 841 -0.47 -24.43 -7.65
CA PHE A 841 -1.01 -25.75 -7.33
C PHE A 841 -2.53 -25.71 -7.36
N ALA A 842 -3.13 -26.38 -8.34
CA ALA A 842 -4.56 -26.59 -8.41
C ALA A 842 -4.93 -27.87 -7.64
N VAL A 843 -5.76 -27.75 -6.60
CA VAL A 843 -6.04 -28.82 -5.64
C VAL A 843 -7.52 -28.90 -5.28
N SER A 844 -8.01 -30.10 -4.97
CA SER A 844 -9.29 -30.28 -4.27
C SER A 844 -9.05 -30.87 -2.88
N SER A 845 -9.11 -30.00 -1.86
CA SER A 845 -9.02 -30.45 -0.46
C SER A 845 -10.13 -31.45 -0.11
N ARG A 846 -11.32 -31.28 -0.69
CA ARG A 846 -12.48 -32.14 -0.45
C ARG A 846 -12.27 -33.56 -1.00
N GLU A 847 -11.79 -33.68 -2.23
CA GLU A 847 -11.57 -34.99 -2.85
C GLU A 847 -10.34 -35.70 -2.24
N ALA A 848 -9.31 -34.94 -1.85
CA ALA A 848 -8.16 -35.46 -1.11
C ALA A 848 -8.55 -36.14 0.20
N LEU A 849 -9.45 -35.53 0.97
CA LEU A 849 -9.94 -36.08 2.25
C LEU A 849 -10.87 -37.30 2.08
N LYS A 850 -11.51 -37.48 0.92
CA LYS A 850 -12.37 -38.64 0.64
C LYS A 850 -11.59 -39.82 0.06
N THR A 851 -10.65 -39.54 -0.84
CA THR A 851 -9.92 -40.56 -1.61
C THR A 851 -8.45 -40.19 -1.76
N SER A 852 -8.12 -39.35 -2.74
CA SER A 852 -6.78 -38.83 -3.02
C SER A 852 -6.89 -37.71 -4.06
N ASP A 853 -6.01 -36.71 -4.01
CA ASP A 853 -5.91 -35.65 -5.03
C ASP A 853 -4.45 -35.50 -5.48
N LEU A 854 -4.22 -35.59 -6.79
CA LEU A 854 -2.88 -35.50 -7.37
C LEU A 854 -2.24 -34.11 -7.13
N GLY A 855 -3.07 -33.06 -7.07
CA GLY A 855 -2.62 -31.69 -6.81
C GLY A 855 -2.05 -31.55 -5.40
N ILE A 856 -2.76 -32.09 -4.40
CA ILE A 856 -2.27 -32.16 -3.01
C ILE A 856 -0.98 -32.97 -2.91
N GLU A 857 -0.86 -34.10 -3.60
CA GLU A 857 0.39 -34.88 -3.60
C GLU A 857 1.57 -34.09 -4.19
N ARG A 858 1.35 -33.37 -5.29
CA ARG A 858 2.37 -32.48 -5.89
C ARG A 858 2.76 -31.35 -4.95
N LEU A 859 1.79 -30.71 -4.29
CA LEU A 859 2.04 -29.66 -3.31
C LEU A 859 2.85 -30.22 -2.13
N LYS A 860 2.46 -31.38 -1.59
CA LYS A 860 3.16 -32.06 -0.50
C LYS A 860 4.62 -32.37 -0.83
N ASN A 861 4.86 -32.89 -2.04
CA ASN A 861 6.22 -33.15 -2.54
C ASN A 861 7.04 -31.86 -2.74
N SER A 862 6.40 -30.79 -3.23
CA SER A 862 7.06 -29.49 -3.40
C SER A 862 7.46 -28.86 -2.06
N ILE A 863 6.60 -28.97 -1.03
CA ILE A 863 6.92 -28.55 0.34
C ILE A 863 8.08 -29.39 0.89
N GLU A 864 8.07 -30.71 0.70
CA GLU A 864 9.19 -31.56 1.14
C GLU A 864 10.50 -31.21 0.45
N HIS A 865 10.46 -30.90 -0.86
CA HIS A 865 11.64 -30.46 -1.60
C HIS A 865 12.18 -29.14 -1.03
N PHE A 866 11.31 -28.16 -0.77
CA PHE A 866 11.71 -26.89 -0.14
C PHE A 866 12.40 -27.11 1.21
N VAL A 867 11.79 -27.92 2.09
CA VAL A 867 12.33 -28.20 3.43
C VAL A 867 13.67 -28.94 3.36
N LYS A 868 13.81 -29.93 2.48
CA LYS A 868 15.02 -30.77 2.42
C LYS A 868 16.16 -30.13 1.63
N ILE A 869 15.87 -29.29 0.63
CA ILE A 869 16.84 -28.80 -0.35
C ILE A 869 16.92 -27.27 -0.34
N GLU A 870 15.84 -26.58 -0.73
CA GLU A 870 15.90 -25.13 -0.99
C GLU A 870 16.23 -24.33 0.28
N SER A 871 15.60 -24.66 1.41
CA SER A 871 15.78 -23.96 2.69
C SER A 871 17.19 -24.09 3.28
N LYS A 872 17.98 -25.05 2.80
CA LYS A 872 19.36 -25.37 3.23
C LYS A 872 20.43 -24.72 2.36
N ASN A 873 20.07 -24.19 1.19
CA ASN A 873 21.00 -23.76 0.15
C ASN A 873 21.97 -22.65 0.60
N ILE A 874 21.51 -21.69 1.41
CA ILE A 874 22.33 -20.55 1.87
C ILE A 874 23.47 -21.02 2.77
N LEU A 875 23.14 -21.80 3.79
CA LEU A 875 24.12 -22.40 4.70
C LEU A 875 25.09 -23.31 3.92
N GLN A 876 24.60 -24.05 2.93
CA GLN A 876 25.46 -24.86 2.06
C GLN A 876 26.41 -24.01 1.20
N LYS A 877 25.93 -22.94 0.57
CA LYS A 877 26.75 -22.00 -0.22
C LYS A 877 27.85 -21.38 0.64
N GLN A 878 27.51 -21.01 1.87
CA GLN A 878 28.45 -20.44 2.82
C GLN A 878 29.55 -21.45 3.21
N MET A 879 29.17 -22.68 3.59
CA MET A 879 30.15 -23.73 3.92
C MET A 879 31.05 -24.08 2.73
N ILE A 880 30.49 -24.16 1.52
CA ILE A 880 31.27 -24.38 0.28
C ILE A 880 32.22 -23.21 0.01
N GLY A 881 31.78 -21.97 0.26
CA GLY A 881 32.64 -20.80 0.19
C GLY A 881 33.84 -20.90 1.13
N GLN A 882 33.62 -21.31 2.38
CA GLN A 882 34.69 -21.53 3.35
C GLN A 882 35.66 -22.64 2.91
N LEU A 883 35.16 -23.76 2.39
CA LEU A 883 35.99 -24.84 1.85
C LEU A 883 36.84 -24.37 0.65
N LYS A 884 36.25 -23.58 -0.26
CA LYS A 884 36.98 -22.99 -1.39
C LYS A 884 38.09 -22.06 -0.92
N HIS A 885 37.84 -21.24 0.09
CA HIS A 885 38.87 -20.38 0.68
C HIS A 885 40.02 -21.17 1.30
N ILE A 886 39.73 -22.29 2.00
CA ILE A 886 40.78 -23.20 2.49
C ILE A 886 41.61 -23.75 1.32
N SER A 887 40.96 -24.21 0.25
CA SER A 887 41.62 -24.74 -0.95
C SER A 887 42.52 -23.70 -1.61
N GLU A 888 42.05 -22.45 -1.76
CA GLU A 888 42.80 -21.32 -2.30
C GLU A 888 44.02 -20.98 -1.43
N ALA A 889 43.88 -21.00 -0.10
CA ALA A 889 45.02 -20.78 0.79
C ALA A 889 46.07 -21.89 0.69
N TYR A 890 45.67 -23.15 0.56
CA TYR A 890 46.63 -24.23 0.30
C TYR A 890 47.42 -23.99 -0.99
N GLU A 891 46.76 -23.60 -2.09
CA GLU A 891 47.45 -23.26 -3.34
C GLU A 891 48.47 -22.14 -3.18
N GLN A 892 48.06 -21.04 -2.52
CA GLN A 892 48.92 -19.89 -2.29
C GLN A 892 50.12 -20.24 -1.39
N MET A 893 49.92 -21.07 -0.35
CA MET A 893 51.02 -21.52 0.51
C MET A 893 52.01 -22.42 -0.23
N ILE A 894 51.51 -23.32 -1.08
CA ILE A 894 52.34 -24.21 -1.92
C ILE A 894 53.15 -23.37 -2.93
N GLU A 895 52.51 -22.40 -3.59
CA GLU A 895 53.16 -21.53 -4.57
C GLU A 895 54.25 -20.67 -3.93
N ALA A 896 53.94 -20.02 -2.80
CA ALA A 896 54.89 -19.18 -2.08
C ALA A 896 56.12 -19.98 -1.58
N PHE A 897 55.95 -21.25 -1.20
CA PHE A 897 57.05 -22.11 -0.78
C PHE A 897 58.04 -22.43 -1.91
N HIS A 898 57.53 -22.69 -3.11
CA HIS A 898 58.36 -23.02 -4.27
C HIS A 898 58.96 -21.79 -4.95
N ASN A 899 58.24 -20.67 -4.98
CA ASN A 899 58.57 -19.52 -5.83
C ASN A 899 59.14 -18.31 -5.07
N ASP A 900 58.76 -18.08 -3.80
CA ASP A 900 59.17 -16.87 -3.07
C ASP A 900 59.25 -17.02 -1.53
N LYS A 901 60.42 -17.45 -1.02
CA LYS A 901 60.69 -17.49 0.42
C LYS A 901 60.66 -16.11 1.11
N ALA A 902 60.77 -15.01 0.37
CA ALA A 902 60.67 -13.66 0.94
C ALA A 902 59.21 -13.30 1.26
N GLU A 903 58.27 -13.75 0.44
CA GLU A 903 56.83 -13.58 0.64
C GLU A 903 56.35 -14.26 1.94
N ILE A 904 56.77 -15.50 2.20
CA ILE A 904 56.49 -16.22 3.46
C ILE A 904 57.00 -15.42 4.67
N LYS A 905 58.22 -14.87 4.57
CA LYS A 905 58.82 -14.09 5.65
C LYS A 905 58.07 -12.77 5.89
N GLN A 906 57.63 -12.11 4.83
CA GLN A 906 56.84 -10.88 4.90
C GLN A 906 55.45 -11.13 5.49
N ARG A 907 54.77 -12.22 5.09
CA ARG A 907 53.50 -12.66 5.66
C ARG A 907 53.64 -12.93 7.16
N ASN A 908 54.64 -13.70 7.58
CA ASN A 908 54.90 -14.00 8.99
C ASN A 908 55.21 -12.74 9.82
N GLN A 909 55.87 -11.73 9.24
CA GLN A 909 56.06 -10.44 9.90
C GLN A 909 54.72 -9.69 10.07
N LYS A 910 53.86 -9.66 9.06
CA LYS A 910 52.52 -9.06 9.15
C LYS A 910 51.66 -9.78 10.20
N LEU A 911 51.65 -11.11 10.22
CA LEU A 911 50.93 -11.92 11.21
C LEU A 911 51.38 -11.62 12.64
N LYS A 912 52.71 -11.54 12.89
CA LYS A 912 53.26 -11.18 14.21
C LYS A 912 52.90 -9.76 14.67
N ASN A 913 52.63 -8.86 13.73
CA ASN A 913 52.13 -7.53 14.06
C ASN A 913 50.65 -7.59 14.44
N TYR A 914 49.83 -8.30 13.66
CA TYR A 914 48.41 -8.46 13.95
C TYR A 914 48.15 -9.19 15.27
N ASP A 915 48.93 -10.22 15.64
CA ASP A 915 48.85 -10.93 16.94
C ASP A 915 49.05 -10.01 18.18
N LYS A 916 49.60 -8.80 17.98
CA LYS A 916 49.88 -7.82 19.05
C LYS A 916 48.95 -6.62 19.05
N THR A 917 48.04 -6.53 18.09
CA THR A 917 47.17 -5.37 17.88
C THR A 917 45.72 -5.80 17.87
N THR A 918 44.81 -4.90 18.25
CA THR A 918 43.39 -5.09 18.01
C THR A 918 43.08 -5.00 16.52
N ILE A 919 42.50 -6.05 15.95
CA ILE A 919 42.22 -6.17 14.52
C ILE A 919 40.88 -5.49 14.19
N PHE A 920 39.85 -5.80 14.97
CA PHE A 920 38.51 -5.25 14.87
C PHE A 920 38.36 -4.00 15.73
N LYS A 921 38.50 -2.84 15.10
CA LYS A 921 38.42 -1.55 15.79
C LYS A 921 36.97 -1.06 15.92
N ASN A 922 36.64 -0.49 17.08
CA ASN A 922 35.29 0.06 17.36
C ASN A 922 34.88 1.20 16.42
N ASN A 923 35.82 1.86 15.74
CA ASN A 923 35.47 2.93 14.79
C ASN A 923 34.66 2.42 13.58
N LEU A 924 34.79 1.14 13.20
CA LEU A 924 33.98 0.54 12.12
C LEU A 924 32.51 0.45 12.53
N LEU A 925 32.26 0.06 13.78
CA LEU A 925 30.92 -0.03 14.37
C LEU A 925 30.28 1.37 14.51
N GLN A 926 31.06 2.36 14.92
CA GLN A 926 30.59 3.75 15.07
C GLN A 926 30.18 4.38 13.73
N ILE A 927 30.87 4.07 12.63
CA ILE A 927 30.49 4.56 11.30
C ILE A 927 29.15 3.94 10.87
N ALA A 928 28.97 2.64 11.07
CA ALA A 928 27.72 1.95 10.75
C ALA A 928 26.55 2.45 11.61
N GLU A 929 26.76 2.65 12.92
CA GLU A 929 25.79 3.26 13.84
C GLU A 929 25.38 4.65 13.38
N GLN A 930 26.35 5.51 13.07
CA GLN A 930 26.09 6.89 12.69
C GLN A 930 25.33 6.98 11.36
N ARG A 931 25.73 6.21 10.34
CA ARG A 931 24.99 6.14 9.06
C ARG A 931 23.58 5.62 9.25
N THR A 932 23.41 4.59 10.06
CA THR A 932 22.08 4.02 10.34
C THR A 932 21.21 5.01 11.10
N SER A 933 21.77 5.75 12.06
CA SER A 933 21.03 6.80 12.78
C SER A 933 20.59 7.94 11.84
N ASN A 934 21.44 8.33 10.89
CA ASN A 934 21.05 9.29 9.84
C ASN A 934 19.92 8.73 8.96
N GLU A 935 20.00 7.46 8.57
CA GLU A 935 18.92 6.80 7.81
C GLU A 935 17.60 6.75 8.59
N VAL A 936 17.64 6.54 9.92
CA VAL A 936 16.45 6.65 10.78
C VAL A 936 15.81 8.03 10.66
N ASP A 937 16.63 9.09 10.71
CA ASP A 937 16.14 10.46 10.61
C ASP A 937 15.51 10.74 9.23
N ASP A 938 16.12 10.25 8.16
CA ASP A 938 15.59 10.37 6.80
C ASP A 938 14.28 9.58 6.62
N GLN A 939 14.20 8.33 7.10
CA GLN A 939 12.98 7.52 7.03
C GLN A 939 11.83 8.14 7.85
N ILE A 940 12.13 8.69 9.03
CA ILE A 940 11.14 9.39 9.87
C ILE A 940 10.66 10.68 9.20
N TYR A 941 11.55 11.42 8.55
CA TYR A 941 11.17 12.60 7.76
C TYR A 941 10.22 12.21 6.62
N HIS A 942 10.58 11.20 5.82
CA HIS A 942 9.75 10.72 4.72
C HIS A 942 8.42 10.12 5.19
N LEU A 943 8.38 9.45 6.35
CA LEU A 943 7.13 9.02 6.98
C LEU A 943 6.23 10.23 7.25
N ASN A 944 6.78 11.28 7.87
CA ASN A 944 6.01 12.47 8.22
C ASN A 944 5.45 13.19 6.97
N GLU A 945 6.25 13.34 5.91
CA GLU A 945 5.78 13.93 4.65
C GLU A 945 4.70 13.10 3.95
N ARG A 946 4.86 11.77 3.91
CA ARG A 946 3.83 10.88 3.33
C ARG A 946 2.54 10.90 4.13
N LEU A 947 2.62 10.95 5.47
CA LEU A 947 1.43 11.04 6.32
C LEU A 947 0.66 12.34 6.08
N LYS A 948 1.35 13.47 5.85
CA LYS A 948 0.68 14.75 5.51
C LYS A 948 -0.20 14.62 4.27
N LEU A 949 0.26 13.90 3.25
CA LEU A 949 -0.49 13.70 2.01
C LEU A 949 -1.61 12.66 2.18
N GLN A 950 -1.33 11.51 2.79
CA GLN A 950 -2.24 10.38 2.86
C GLN A 950 -3.41 10.58 3.84
N LEU A 951 -3.18 11.26 4.96
CA LEU A 951 -4.21 11.45 5.99
C LEU A 951 -5.41 12.25 5.48
N LEU A 952 -5.20 13.17 4.53
CA LEU A 952 -6.28 14.01 4.02
C LEU A 952 -7.33 13.19 3.26
N ASP A 953 -6.93 12.17 2.50
CA ASP A 953 -7.84 11.33 1.74
C ASP A 953 -8.65 10.40 2.66
N GLU A 954 -8.03 9.89 3.73
CA GLU A 954 -8.72 9.12 4.77
C GLU A 954 -9.72 9.99 5.55
N VAL A 955 -9.36 11.26 5.83
CA VAL A 955 -10.29 12.20 6.45
C VAL A 955 -11.46 12.50 5.51
N LYS A 956 -11.25 12.63 4.19
CA LYS A 956 -12.33 12.84 3.21
C LYS A 956 -13.27 11.64 3.12
N SER A 957 -12.74 10.42 3.20
CA SER A 957 -13.53 9.18 3.10
C SER A 957 -14.50 9.00 4.27
N ILE A 958 -14.14 9.49 5.46
CA ILE A 958 -14.95 9.36 6.68
C ILE A 958 -15.71 10.64 7.04
N TYR A 959 -15.04 11.79 7.07
CA TYR A 959 -15.64 13.06 7.50
C TYR A 959 -16.35 13.76 6.35
N ASN A 960 -17.51 13.22 5.96
CA ASN A 960 -18.31 13.74 4.87
C ASN A 960 -19.81 13.89 5.21
N GLY A 961 -20.61 14.28 4.23
CA GLY A 961 -22.05 14.53 4.42
C GLY A 961 -22.84 13.32 4.93
N GLN A 962 -22.32 12.09 4.83
CA GLN A 962 -22.97 10.89 5.35
C GLN A 962 -23.06 10.87 6.88
N MET A 963 -22.18 11.60 7.59
CA MET A 963 -22.22 11.80 9.05
C MET A 963 -23.48 12.56 9.54
N THR A 964 -24.35 13.01 8.65
CA THR A 964 -25.56 13.77 9.04
C THR A 964 -26.81 12.89 9.17
N LYS A 965 -26.71 11.60 8.87
CA LYS A 965 -27.82 10.65 8.85
C LYS A 965 -28.32 10.26 10.25
N ASN A 966 -27.43 10.19 11.24
CA ASN A 966 -27.81 9.86 12.61
C ASN A 966 -28.46 11.04 13.36
N ALA A 967 -29.37 10.72 14.28
CA ALA A 967 -30.14 11.70 15.05
C ALA A 967 -29.27 12.50 16.04
N ASN A 968 -28.20 11.87 16.56
CA ASN A 968 -27.26 12.46 17.51
C ASN A 968 -25.90 12.71 16.85
N PHE A 969 -25.64 13.95 16.45
CA PHE A 969 -24.40 14.30 15.74
C PHE A 969 -23.13 14.15 16.59
N ASN A 970 -23.21 14.25 17.91
CA ASN A 970 -22.04 14.07 18.77
C ASN A 970 -21.63 12.60 18.90
N GLU A 971 -22.60 11.70 18.89
CA GLU A 971 -22.38 10.25 18.89
C GLU A 971 -21.79 9.80 17.54
N GLU A 972 -22.33 10.34 16.43
CA GLU A 972 -21.77 10.11 15.09
C GLU A 972 -20.31 10.57 14.99
N LYS A 973 -19.99 11.78 15.48
CA LYS A 973 -18.60 12.27 15.50
C LYS A 973 -17.68 11.24 16.14
N ARG A 974 -18.07 10.72 17.31
CA ARG A 974 -17.27 9.76 18.07
C ARG A 974 -17.11 8.44 17.32
N GLN A 975 -18.17 7.93 16.70
CA GLN A 975 -18.13 6.71 15.89
C GLN A 975 -17.27 6.87 14.63
N SER A 976 -17.44 7.95 13.88
CA SER A 976 -16.64 8.25 12.70
C SER A 976 -15.17 8.48 13.06
N THR A 977 -14.88 9.18 14.16
CA THR A 977 -13.50 9.35 14.65
C THR A 977 -12.89 8.02 15.04
N LYS A 978 -13.62 7.12 15.70
CA LYS A 978 -13.13 5.78 16.00
C LYS A 978 -12.85 4.98 14.71
N LEU A 979 -13.77 4.99 13.75
CA LEU A 979 -13.55 4.33 12.45
C LEU A 979 -12.31 4.87 11.73
N TYR A 980 -12.12 6.19 11.77
CA TYR A 980 -10.95 6.86 11.20
C TYR A 980 -9.66 6.42 11.88
N LEU A 981 -9.62 6.49 13.21
CA LEU A 981 -8.49 6.03 13.99
C LEU A 981 -8.19 4.55 13.74
N ASP A 982 -9.22 3.71 13.63
CA ASP A 982 -9.04 2.28 13.38
C ASP A 982 -8.42 1.98 12.02
N GLN A 983 -8.80 2.74 10.98
CA GLN A 983 -8.22 2.63 9.64
C GLN A 983 -6.77 3.12 9.61
N ILE A 984 -6.49 4.30 10.19
CA ILE A 984 -5.13 4.85 10.16
C ILE A 984 -4.18 4.07 11.07
N HIS A 985 -4.61 3.58 12.24
CA HIS A 985 -3.73 2.85 13.15
C HIS A 985 -3.26 1.52 12.56
N GLN A 986 -4.12 0.80 11.82
CA GLN A 986 -3.70 -0.39 11.10
C GLN A 986 -2.59 -0.08 10.11
N ARG A 987 -2.76 0.98 9.31
CA ARG A 987 -1.77 1.42 8.33
C ARG A 987 -0.47 1.93 8.97
N LEU A 988 -0.59 2.67 10.07
CA LEU A 988 0.55 3.21 10.80
C LEU A 988 1.37 2.11 11.47
N TYR A 989 0.70 1.09 12.02
CA TYR A 989 1.37 -0.09 12.57
C TYR A 989 2.16 -0.84 11.49
N LEU A 990 1.59 -0.98 10.30
CA LEU A 990 2.27 -1.56 9.14
C LEU A 990 3.50 -0.76 8.72
N GLU A 991 3.37 0.57 8.56
CA GLU A 991 4.50 1.44 8.21
C GLU A 991 5.60 1.41 9.28
N GLN A 992 5.24 1.39 10.56
CA GLN A 992 6.20 1.22 11.66
C GLN A 992 6.97 -0.09 11.51
N SER A 993 6.26 -1.22 11.34
CA SER A 993 6.88 -2.55 11.25
C SER A 993 7.85 -2.64 10.07
N LEU A 994 7.45 -2.09 8.91
CA LEU A 994 8.30 -2.01 7.72
C LEU A 994 9.52 -1.11 7.92
N LEU A 995 9.38 0.03 8.61
CA LEU A 995 10.47 0.93 8.90
C LEU A 995 11.54 0.21 9.75
N VAL A 996 11.13 -0.52 10.78
CA VAL A 996 12.05 -1.27 11.65
C VAL A 996 12.87 -2.28 10.85
N GLU A 997 12.22 -3.07 9.99
CA GLU A 997 12.92 -4.06 9.15
C GLU A 997 13.86 -3.41 8.12
N ARG A 998 13.48 -2.26 7.54
CA ARG A 998 14.38 -1.50 6.65
C ARG A 998 15.63 -1.02 7.38
N ILE A 999 15.48 -0.50 8.59
CA ILE A 999 16.61 -0.02 9.40
C ILE A 999 17.51 -1.18 9.82
N LYS A 1000 16.93 -2.33 10.20
CA LYS A 1000 17.70 -3.54 10.49
C LYS A 1000 18.53 -3.98 9.29
N LYS A 1001 17.91 -4.03 8.10
CA LYS A 1001 18.59 -4.39 6.85
C LYS A 1001 19.72 -3.42 6.53
N TYR A 1002 19.44 -2.12 6.56
CA TYR A 1002 20.41 -1.06 6.29
C TYR A 1002 21.62 -1.14 7.23
N PHE A 1003 21.40 -1.34 8.53
CA PHE A 1003 22.49 -1.50 9.50
C PHE A 1003 23.43 -2.66 9.15
N HIS A 1004 22.88 -3.83 8.80
CA HIS A 1004 23.67 -4.98 8.40
C HIS A 1004 24.43 -4.73 7.10
N GLU A 1005 23.81 -4.10 6.10
CA GLU A 1005 24.46 -3.71 4.84
C GLU A 1005 25.64 -2.76 5.08
N GLN A 1006 25.48 -1.77 5.97
CA GLN A 1006 26.56 -0.86 6.34
C GLN A 1006 27.68 -1.60 7.08
N LEU A 1007 27.37 -2.49 8.02
CA LEU A 1007 28.38 -3.32 8.69
C LEU A 1007 29.18 -4.17 7.69
N HIS A 1008 28.49 -4.85 6.77
CA HIS A 1008 29.16 -5.64 5.74
C HIS A 1008 30.07 -4.78 4.85
N THR A 1009 29.59 -3.60 4.46
CA THR A 1009 30.35 -2.64 3.65
C THR A 1009 31.62 -2.19 4.35
N GLU A 1010 31.54 -1.84 5.64
CA GLU A 1010 32.68 -1.36 6.43
C GLU A 1010 33.68 -2.47 6.78
N ILE A 1011 33.23 -3.72 6.94
CA ILE A 1011 34.10 -4.88 7.25
C ILE A 1011 34.78 -5.44 6.00
N ALA A 1012 34.19 -5.29 4.81
CA ALA A 1012 34.70 -5.90 3.58
C ALA A 1012 36.21 -5.63 3.30
N PRO A 1013 36.74 -4.40 3.46
CA PRO A 1013 38.17 -4.14 3.27
C PRO A 1013 39.07 -4.83 4.30
N LEU A 1014 38.59 -5.01 5.54
CA LEU A 1014 39.33 -5.71 6.59
C LEU A 1014 39.32 -7.22 6.33
N LYS A 1015 38.16 -7.78 5.97
CA LYS A 1015 38.01 -9.19 5.55
C LYS A 1015 39.01 -9.53 4.44
N GLN A 1016 39.09 -8.70 3.40
CA GLN A 1016 40.02 -8.90 2.28
C GLN A 1016 41.50 -8.89 2.73
N LYS A 1017 41.89 -8.00 3.66
CA LYS A 1017 43.26 -7.94 4.19
C LYS A 1017 43.64 -9.17 5.01
N LEU A 1018 42.70 -9.71 5.79
CA LEU A 1018 42.93 -10.90 6.61
C LEU A 1018 43.00 -12.17 5.74
N GLN A 1019 42.14 -12.27 4.73
CA GLN A 1019 42.17 -13.36 3.75
C GLN A 1019 43.52 -13.45 3.02
N GLN A 1020 44.14 -12.31 2.66
CA GLN A 1020 45.50 -12.28 2.09
C GLN A 1020 46.60 -12.81 3.03
N LEU A 1021 46.32 -12.92 4.32
CA LEU A 1021 47.22 -13.52 5.31
C LEU A 1021 46.84 -14.96 5.68
N HIS A 1022 45.83 -15.51 4.99
CA HIS A 1022 45.16 -16.78 5.27
C HIS A 1022 44.45 -16.81 6.63
N VAL A 1023 43.94 -15.67 7.10
CA VAL A 1023 43.06 -15.59 8.27
C VAL A 1023 41.64 -15.39 7.76
N PHE A 1024 40.76 -16.35 8.04
CA PHE A 1024 39.40 -16.38 7.50
C PHE A 1024 38.39 -15.98 8.55
N ILE A 1025 37.55 -15.02 8.19
CA ILE A 1025 36.45 -14.55 9.04
C ILE A 1025 35.23 -14.41 8.16
N GLU A 1026 34.16 -15.08 8.57
CA GLU A 1026 32.83 -14.91 8.00
C GLU A 1026 31.98 -14.14 9.01
N PRO A 1027 31.79 -12.82 8.82
CA PRO A 1027 31.01 -12.04 9.75
C PRO A 1027 29.53 -12.38 9.58
N GLU A 1028 29.03 -13.30 10.42
CA GLU A 1028 27.60 -13.54 10.60
C GLU A 1028 27.10 -12.68 11.76
N PHE A 1029 26.28 -11.70 11.44
CA PHE A 1029 25.47 -10.99 12.42
C PHE A 1029 24.10 -11.67 12.42
N ASP A 1030 23.69 -12.17 13.58
CA ASP A 1030 22.36 -12.74 13.70
C ASP A 1030 21.35 -11.60 13.52
N ASN A 1031 20.33 -11.81 12.69
CA ASN A 1031 19.13 -10.99 12.72
C ASN A 1031 18.47 -11.24 14.08
N SER A 1032 18.86 -10.44 15.07
CA SER A 1032 18.30 -10.53 16.40
C SER A 1032 16.79 -10.30 16.33
N GLU A 1033 16.01 -11.09 17.08
CA GLU A 1033 14.57 -10.90 17.34
C GLU A 1033 14.31 -9.62 18.15
N ILE A 1034 14.83 -8.48 17.70
CA ILE A 1034 14.51 -7.18 18.28
C ILE A 1034 13.19 -6.76 17.65
N GLU A 1035 12.09 -7.12 18.30
CA GLU A 1035 10.74 -6.71 17.90
C GLU A 1035 10.35 -5.43 18.62
N LEU A 1036 9.72 -4.50 17.89
CA LEU A 1036 8.99 -3.39 18.48
C LEU A 1036 7.52 -3.81 18.58
N ASP A 1037 7.18 -4.46 19.68
CA ASP A 1037 5.82 -4.95 19.95
C ASP A 1037 4.81 -3.83 20.16
N ASP A 1038 5.27 -2.67 20.66
CA ASP A 1038 4.40 -1.55 21.01
C ASP A 1038 3.99 -0.74 19.75
N PRO A 1039 2.68 -0.45 19.56
CA PRO A 1039 2.23 0.44 18.51
C PRO A 1039 2.52 1.90 18.89
N TYR A 1040 3.69 2.43 18.51
CA TYR A 1040 4.11 3.79 18.85
C TYR A 1040 3.24 4.84 18.15
N LEU A 1041 2.73 4.55 16.95
CA LEU A 1041 1.91 5.45 16.15
C LEU A 1041 0.41 5.27 16.46
N LYS A 1042 0.02 5.62 17.70
CA LYS A 1042 -1.37 5.49 18.19
C LYS A 1042 -1.87 6.79 18.81
N ILE A 1043 -3.05 7.22 18.38
CA ILE A 1043 -3.76 8.39 18.90
C ILE A 1043 -4.92 7.92 19.78
N ASP A 1044 -5.04 8.47 20.97
CA ASP A 1044 -6.20 8.21 21.85
C ASP A 1044 -7.48 8.83 21.26
N LEU A 1045 -8.59 8.07 21.27
CA LEU A 1045 -9.87 8.53 20.74
C LEU A 1045 -10.33 9.84 21.39
N THR A 1046 -10.15 10.00 22.70
CA THR A 1046 -10.55 11.20 23.44
C THR A 1046 -9.71 12.39 23.02
N HIS A 1047 -8.39 12.23 22.91
CA HIS A 1047 -7.50 13.29 22.43
C HIS A 1047 -7.85 13.73 21.01
N MET A 1048 -8.16 12.79 20.11
CA MET A 1048 -8.59 13.12 18.76
C MET A 1048 -9.93 13.86 18.75
N ILE A 1049 -10.91 13.41 19.55
CA ILE A 1049 -12.21 14.07 19.69
C ILE A 1049 -12.06 15.50 20.21
N ASP A 1050 -11.21 15.71 21.22
CA ASP A 1050 -10.96 17.03 21.81
C ASP A 1050 -10.24 17.97 20.84
N ALA A 1051 -9.40 17.42 19.94
CA ALA A 1051 -8.73 18.14 18.89
C ALA A 1051 -9.62 18.44 17.67
N LEU A 1052 -10.80 17.79 17.54
CA LEU A 1052 -11.71 18.06 16.43
C LEU A 1052 -12.08 19.55 16.37
N PRO A 1053 -12.12 20.14 15.16
CA PRO A 1053 -12.39 21.56 15.03
C PRO A 1053 -13.80 21.89 15.50
N LYS A 1054 -13.94 22.97 16.28
CA LYS A 1054 -15.25 23.44 16.81
C LYS A 1054 -16.26 23.77 15.70
N SER A 1055 -15.77 24.03 14.49
CA SER A 1055 -16.56 24.24 13.28
C SER A 1055 -17.24 22.96 12.79
N LEU A 1056 -16.79 21.76 13.19
CA LEU A 1056 -17.42 20.49 12.84
C LEU A 1056 -18.84 20.41 13.41
N SER A 1057 -19.83 20.63 12.56
CA SER A 1057 -21.26 20.60 12.91
C SER A 1057 -22.08 20.04 11.74
N LYS A 1058 -23.27 19.51 12.04
CA LYS A 1058 -24.21 18.97 11.03
C LYS A 1058 -24.48 19.94 9.88
N ARG A 1059 -24.47 21.25 10.17
CA ARG A 1059 -24.65 22.30 9.16
C ARG A 1059 -23.38 22.57 8.33
N ASN A 1060 -22.23 22.62 8.98
CA ASN A 1060 -20.98 23.02 8.33
C ASN A 1060 -20.36 21.90 7.50
N ILE A 1061 -20.54 20.63 7.89
CA ILE A 1061 -20.02 19.47 7.13
C ILE A 1061 -20.76 19.26 5.80
N LEU A 1062 -21.95 19.85 5.63
CA LEU A 1062 -22.73 19.85 4.38
C LEU A 1062 -22.35 21.00 3.43
N GLN A 1063 -21.51 21.95 3.88
CA GLN A 1063 -21.08 23.09 3.08
C GLN A 1063 -19.70 22.82 2.47
N PRO A 1064 -19.56 22.73 1.14
CA PRO A 1064 -18.30 22.28 0.52
C PRO A 1064 -17.04 23.05 0.93
N LYS A 1065 -17.13 24.40 1.03
CA LYS A 1065 -16.00 25.24 1.45
C LYS A 1065 -15.61 25.00 2.91
N THR A 1066 -16.60 24.96 3.80
CA THR A 1066 -16.39 24.77 5.24
C THR A 1066 -15.96 23.32 5.53
N GLN A 1067 -16.44 22.36 4.75
CA GLN A 1067 -16.07 20.96 4.81
C GLN A 1067 -14.59 20.74 4.50
N SER A 1068 -14.06 21.32 3.40
CA SER A 1068 -12.62 21.23 3.06
C SER A 1068 -11.75 21.76 4.20
N THR A 1069 -12.08 22.95 4.72
CA THR A 1069 -11.34 23.54 5.86
C THR A 1069 -11.43 22.68 7.13
N ILE A 1070 -12.59 22.06 7.39
CA ILE A 1070 -12.73 21.13 8.52
C ILE A 1070 -11.85 19.88 8.30
N GLN A 1071 -11.83 19.32 7.09
CA GLN A 1071 -11.04 18.14 6.76
C GLN A 1071 -9.54 18.41 6.83
N GLU A 1072 -9.08 19.54 6.30
CA GLU A 1072 -7.69 20.01 6.42
C GLU A 1072 -7.30 20.24 7.89
N GLN A 1073 -8.18 20.84 8.69
CA GLN A 1073 -7.95 21.01 10.13
C GLN A 1073 -7.85 19.66 10.84
N ILE A 1074 -8.74 18.71 10.56
CA ILE A 1074 -8.67 17.36 11.15
C ILE A 1074 -7.37 16.65 10.76
N ALA A 1075 -6.93 16.74 9.51
CA ALA A 1075 -5.66 16.18 9.06
C ALA A 1075 -4.47 16.83 9.79
N GLN A 1076 -4.44 18.17 9.91
CA GLN A 1076 -3.41 18.90 10.64
C GLN A 1076 -3.36 18.53 12.12
N GLU A 1077 -4.52 18.43 12.77
CA GLU A 1077 -4.59 18.03 14.18
C GLU A 1077 -4.17 16.57 14.39
N THR A 1078 -4.49 15.69 13.43
CA THR A 1078 -3.99 14.30 13.44
C THR A 1078 -2.46 14.29 13.39
N ILE A 1079 -1.82 15.09 12.53
CA ILE A 1079 -0.36 15.23 12.47
C ILE A 1079 0.20 15.79 13.78
N ASN A 1080 -0.45 16.81 14.37
CA ASN A 1080 -0.02 17.40 15.64
C ASN A 1080 -0.03 16.37 16.77
N LEU A 1081 -1.06 15.51 16.82
CA LEU A 1081 -1.18 14.43 17.79
C LEU A 1081 -0.20 13.28 17.52
N LEU A 1082 0.14 13.03 16.26
CA LEU A 1082 1.17 12.04 15.88
C LEU A 1082 2.59 12.54 16.10
N ALA A 1083 2.86 13.84 16.13
CA ALA A 1083 4.21 14.38 16.32
C ALA A 1083 4.96 13.80 17.55
N PRO A 1084 4.38 13.74 18.78
CA PRO A 1084 5.02 13.07 19.90
C PRO A 1084 5.15 11.56 19.71
N CYS A 1085 4.20 10.93 19.03
CA CYS A 1085 4.21 9.50 18.70
C CYS A 1085 5.38 9.15 17.75
N ILE A 1086 5.59 9.97 16.73
CA ILE A 1086 6.70 9.86 15.77
C ILE A 1086 8.04 10.10 16.48
N ALA A 1087 8.11 11.03 17.43
CA ALA A 1087 9.31 11.23 18.25
C ALA A 1087 9.62 10.00 19.12
N ASN A 1088 8.60 9.38 19.73
CA ASN A 1088 8.76 8.14 20.49
C ASN A 1088 9.20 6.98 19.59
N LEU A 1089 8.60 6.84 18.39
CA LEU A 1089 9.02 5.85 17.40
C LEU A 1089 10.48 6.07 17.00
N ARG A 1090 10.88 7.30 16.68
CA ARG A 1090 12.27 7.66 16.36
C ARG A 1090 13.22 7.25 17.49
N GLN A 1091 12.84 7.48 18.75
CA GLN A 1091 13.64 7.05 19.89
C GLN A 1091 13.75 5.52 19.95
N ALA A 1092 12.63 4.80 19.85
CA ALA A 1092 12.59 3.34 19.91
C ALA A 1092 13.39 2.67 18.78
N VAL A 1093 13.34 3.24 17.57
CA VAL A 1093 14.13 2.77 16.43
C VAL A 1093 15.62 3.04 16.67
N ASN A 1094 16.00 4.20 17.19
CA ASN A 1094 17.39 4.46 17.57
C ASN A 1094 17.87 3.53 18.71
N GLU A 1095 17.02 3.23 19.69
CA GLU A 1095 17.31 2.24 20.72
C GLU A 1095 17.52 0.84 20.11
N THR A 1096 16.75 0.49 19.08
CA THR A 1096 16.94 -0.75 18.29
C THR A 1096 18.32 -0.74 17.62
N VAL A 1097 18.75 0.36 17.00
CA VAL A 1097 20.10 0.50 16.42
C VAL A 1097 21.19 0.31 17.49
N ILE A 1098 21.01 0.86 18.69
CA ILE A 1098 21.95 0.68 19.81
C ILE A 1098 21.99 -0.79 20.26
N GLN A 1099 20.85 -1.47 20.33
CA GLN A 1099 20.80 -2.90 20.67
C GLN A 1099 21.51 -3.75 19.61
N MET A 1100 21.30 -3.45 18.33
CA MET A 1100 22.00 -4.10 17.22
C MET A 1100 23.51 -3.86 17.28
N LEU A 1101 23.93 -2.65 17.62
CA LEU A 1101 25.33 -2.29 17.85
C LEU A 1101 25.96 -3.13 18.97
N ASN A 1102 25.28 -3.27 20.10
CA ASN A 1102 25.75 -4.11 21.21
C ASN A 1102 25.89 -5.58 20.81
N ASN A 1103 24.94 -6.09 20.01
CA ASN A 1103 25.01 -7.44 19.44
C ASN A 1103 26.20 -7.59 18.48
N ALA A 1104 26.43 -6.59 17.63
CA ALA A 1104 27.58 -6.55 16.72
C ALA A 1104 28.92 -6.45 17.47
N GLU A 1105 29.01 -5.72 18.58
CA GLU A 1105 30.21 -5.63 19.41
C GLU A 1105 30.56 -7.00 20.05
N ASN A 1106 29.55 -7.73 20.54
CA ASN A 1106 29.74 -9.09 21.03
C ASN A 1106 30.30 -10.02 19.95
N LYS A 1107 29.80 -9.91 18.72
CA LYS A 1107 30.31 -10.67 17.56
C LYS A 1107 31.72 -10.24 17.16
N PHE A 1108 32.05 -8.94 17.20
CA PHE A 1108 33.40 -8.45 16.93
C PHE A 1108 34.43 -9.04 17.90
N ASN A 1109 34.08 -9.15 19.19
CA ASN A 1109 34.95 -9.79 20.17
C ASN A 1109 35.17 -11.28 19.87
N GLN A 1110 34.17 -11.98 19.34
CA GLN A 1110 34.32 -13.36 18.87
C GLN A 1110 35.26 -13.42 17.66
N PHE A 1111 35.04 -12.58 16.65
CA PHE A 1111 35.90 -12.52 15.44
C PHE A 1111 37.35 -12.16 15.78
N GLU A 1112 37.57 -11.27 16.75
CA GLU A 1112 38.90 -10.93 17.25
C GLU A 1112 39.61 -12.17 17.84
N ASN A 1113 38.93 -12.91 18.72
CA ASN A 1113 39.47 -14.13 19.31
C ASN A 1113 39.78 -15.20 18.25
N ASP A 1114 38.88 -15.38 17.29
CA ASP A 1114 39.03 -16.33 16.18
C ASP A 1114 40.22 -15.96 15.30
N ALA A 1115 40.38 -14.68 14.97
CA ALA A 1115 41.49 -14.18 14.19
C ALA A 1115 42.83 -14.44 14.89
N HIS A 1116 42.94 -14.12 16.18
CA HIS A 1116 44.16 -14.37 16.96
C HIS A 1116 44.48 -15.85 17.12
N SER A 1117 43.45 -16.70 17.27
CA SER A 1117 43.62 -18.15 17.31
C SER A 1117 44.23 -18.68 16.01
N GLN A 1118 43.67 -18.29 14.86
CA GLN A 1118 44.18 -18.65 13.53
C GLN A 1118 45.59 -18.10 13.28
N ILE A 1119 45.88 -16.86 13.70
CA ILE A 1119 47.22 -16.27 13.57
C ILE A 1119 48.26 -17.09 14.35
N LYS A 1120 47.94 -17.51 15.59
CA LYS A 1120 48.83 -18.33 16.41
C LYS A 1120 49.06 -19.71 15.79
N GLU A 1121 48.00 -20.31 15.25
CA GLU A 1121 48.08 -21.56 14.51
C GLU A 1121 49.06 -21.42 13.32
N LEU A 1122 48.85 -20.44 12.45
CA LEU A 1122 49.70 -20.15 11.29
C LEU A 1122 51.16 -19.85 11.64
N LEU A 1123 51.42 -19.27 12.82
CA LEU A 1123 52.78 -18.96 13.29
C LEU A 1123 53.47 -20.15 13.99
N SER A 1124 52.71 -21.17 14.38
CA SER A 1124 53.23 -22.32 15.14
C SER A 1124 53.84 -23.42 14.26
N PHE A 1125 53.50 -23.48 12.97
CA PHE A 1125 54.01 -24.47 12.03
C PHE A 1125 55.21 -23.94 11.22
N GLU A 1126 56.30 -24.71 11.21
CA GLU A 1126 57.38 -24.50 10.24
C GLU A 1126 56.97 -25.16 8.92
N VAL A 1127 56.89 -24.37 7.85
CA VAL A 1127 56.60 -24.87 6.50
C VAL A 1127 57.81 -25.63 5.99
N ASP A 1128 57.73 -26.97 6.00
CA ASP A 1128 58.73 -27.89 5.47
C ASP A 1128 58.20 -28.69 4.26
N ASP A 1129 59.08 -29.45 3.60
CA ASP A 1129 58.73 -30.21 2.40
C ASP A 1129 57.65 -31.27 2.66
N ALA A 1130 57.62 -31.87 3.87
CA ALA A 1130 56.65 -32.91 4.23
C ALA A 1130 55.24 -32.31 4.41
N PHE A 1131 55.16 -31.14 5.06
CA PHE A 1131 53.93 -30.41 5.24
C PHE A 1131 53.35 -29.90 3.92
N ILE A 1132 54.19 -29.36 3.02
CA ILE A 1132 53.74 -28.93 1.68
C ILE A 1132 53.22 -30.10 0.84
N GLN A 1133 53.86 -31.28 0.94
CA GLN A 1133 53.35 -32.48 0.27
C GLN A 1133 51.98 -32.91 0.82
N GLN A 1134 51.78 -32.85 2.14
CA GLN A 1134 50.49 -33.11 2.77
C GLN A 1134 49.40 -32.14 2.26
N LEU A 1135 49.72 -30.84 2.13
CA LEU A 1135 48.79 -29.84 1.58
C LEU A 1135 48.44 -30.12 0.11
N GLN A 1136 49.41 -30.51 -0.72
CA GLN A 1136 49.17 -30.86 -2.12
C GLN A 1136 48.21 -32.05 -2.25
N GLU A 1137 48.52 -33.17 -1.57
CA GLU A 1137 47.69 -34.38 -1.60
C GLU A 1137 46.28 -34.12 -1.04
N THR A 1138 46.17 -33.35 0.05
CA THR A 1138 44.87 -33.01 0.64
C THR A 1138 44.05 -32.12 -0.29
N ASN A 1139 44.65 -31.10 -0.90
CA ASN A 1139 43.94 -30.15 -1.76
C ASN A 1139 43.48 -30.78 -3.09
N GLU A 1140 44.26 -31.69 -3.67
CA GLU A 1140 43.85 -32.46 -4.86
C GLU A 1140 42.61 -33.33 -4.55
N ASN A 1141 42.55 -33.92 -3.36
CA ASN A 1141 41.41 -34.72 -2.91
C ASN A 1141 40.19 -33.87 -2.51
N LEU A 1142 40.38 -32.62 -2.07
CA LEU A 1142 39.31 -31.71 -1.64
C LEU A 1142 38.50 -31.14 -2.82
N LYS A 1143 39.17 -30.73 -3.91
CA LYS A 1143 38.56 -30.04 -5.06
C LYS A 1143 37.32 -30.72 -5.68
N PRO A 1144 37.22 -32.05 -5.80
CA PRO A 1144 36.04 -32.70 -6.36
C PRO A 1144 34.75 -32.50 -5.56
N TYR A 1145 34.82 -32.08 -4.29
CA TYR A 1145 33.68 -32.03 -3.36
C TYR A 1145 33.15 -30.61 -3.10
N MET A 1146 33.72 -29.57 -3.73
CA MET A 1146 33.30 -28.17 -3.63
C MET A 1146 32.52 -27.73 -4.87
#